data_AF-A0A927ZC31-F1
#
_entry.id   AF-A0A927ZC31-F1
#
_cell.length_a   1.000
_cell.length_b   1.000
_cell.length_c   1.000
_cell.angle_alpha   90.00
_cell.angle_beta   90.00
_cell.angle_gamma   90.00
#
_symmetry.space_group_name_H-M   'P 1'
#
loop_
_entity.id
_entity.type
_entity.pdbx_description
1 polymer ?
#
loop_
_entity_poly.entity_id
_entity_poly.type
_entity_poly.pdbx_seq_one_letter_code
_entity_poly.pdbx_strand_id
1 'polypeptide(L)'
;MKKVISFVLVLALVLGSFSMAFAVPADVEGTDCEAAVIALTELGVVTGYPDGTYKPANAVTRAEAAKLVVTALGLAEYAAGNTASFTDLEGYGWAKGYIGYAEALGILKGDGNGKFRPADTVSYQEMATMLVRACGYTDASLPGTWPANYVVKAKALGIMDGITQAGSAAANRGDVAVMIFNNLENRIGYVDTDNVWHQNTPVDTMMARLDQQLYDPDGVATAAAVGDAFILTEAATVAEGTNVKAYYGAYVVAYANADNEITGIKEVKSTFLTGEFKDGKFVADDVEYTVVTDNFGGQVVVFNNGETSGTAISNASAAADTEYTLAVKVSGKKINNIYSEAVWTGNDVQITNAMVKNIAENNKIANAYKFVEDDNFEIDTTTFVLVGVDALADIEKDDIVTVYTNDTNYVTKLEVSDKVVTGEITKKSSDAKEITVDGTVYAMNDGSTFAFVPGDEVELTLNYAGDVFAIDKVSGELANYGIVTDTKAVVGDWSSATTEYAIKFFGTDGTEKEVAIAEDTSDAAMFLTVGTVFKYDLNKDGEISGATVAAVTTGASVEVSAKGLLAGANITDNTIVILADGVNAATEKATEDFSIGKAADLYDADLTAVLYVVDEDTDTVEFMIVKSDSTTDNNVYGVVNEAFEDNSDAGYGVVVIADAKEATIGADASASSLIATTSALKIFKYNTDGTLDVAGVVTVTAAGTVTTSGYSITVNNGRLKATTDGATYVANYGVIADDVIVYVYDADNSVWTVGDITDVEVDLETGNEVTYYTLDSDNPAEITHITVF
;
A
#
# COMPACT_ATOMS: atom_id res chain seq x y z
N MET A 1 -20.61 -31.83 22.47
CA MET A 1 -19.84 -31.28 23.60
C MET A 1 -18.33 -31.18 23.32
N LYS A 2 -17.67 -32.17 22.68
CA LYS A 2 -16.22 -32.08 22.39
C LYS A 2 -15.80 -30.98 21.39
N LYS A 3 -16.65 -30.63 20.41
CA LYS A 3 -16.35 -29.54 19.44
C LYS A 3 -16.49 -28.12 20.02
N VAL A 4 -17.34 -27.93 21.03
CA VAL A 4 -17.51 -26.63 21.71
C VAL A 4 -16.39 -26.39 22.72
N ILE A 5 -15.90 -27.44 23.37
CA ILE A 5 -14.76 -27.35 24.29
C ILE A 5 -13.46 -27.07 23.53
N SER A 6 -13.25 -27.65 22.34
CA SER A 6 -12.09 -27.32 21.51
C SER A 6 -12.08 -25.87 21.02
N PHE A 7 -13.25 -25.28 20.72
CA PHE A 7 -13.30 -23.88 20.30
C PHE A 7 -13.00 -22.92 21.46
N VAL A 8 -13.47 -23.24 22.68
CA VAL A 8 -13.15 -22.46 23.89
C VAL A 8 -11.68 -22.63 24.30
N LEU A 9 -11.08 -23.81 24.12
CA LEU A 9 -9.68 -24.05 24.44
C LEU A 9 -8.72 -23.41 23.42
N VAL A 10 -9.09 -23.40 22.14
CA VAL A 10 -8.34 -22.68 21.09
C VAL A 10 -8.48 -21.17 21.28
N LEU A 11 -9.67 -20.65 21.62
CA LEU A 11 -9.84 -19.24 21.95
C LEU A 11 -9.04 -18.86 23.21
N ALA A 12 -8.96 -19.73 24.22
CA ALA A 12 -8.14 -19.50 25.41
C ALA A 12 -6.62 -19.63 25.18
N LEU A 13 -6.17 -20.42 24.20
CA LEU A 13 -4.76 -20.50 23.78
C LEU A 13 -4.36 -19.31 22.89
N VAL A 14 -5.24 -18.88 21.98
CA VAL A 14 -5.03 -17.69 21.13
C VAL A 14 -5.08 -16.40 21.96
N LEU A 15 -5.91 -16.33 22.99
CA LEU A 15 -5.93 -15.19 23.94
C LEU A 15 -4.75 -15.20 24.94
N GLY A 16 -4.00 -16.31 25.03
CA GLY A 16 -2.79 -16.42 25.87
C GLY A 16 -1.49 -16.09 25.15
N SER A 17 -1.56 -15.66 23.88
CA SER A 17 -0.39 -15.43 23.00
C SER A 17 -0.15 -13.96 22.65
N PHE A 18 -0.84 -13.01 23.30
CA PHE A 18 -0.51 -11.59 23.17
C PHE A 18 0.55 -11.24 24.22
N SER A 19 1.81 -11.23 23.83
CA SER A 19 2.78 -10.31 24.41
C SER A 19 2.26 -8.91 24.10
N MET A 20 1.71 -8.23 25.11
CA MET A 20 1.35 -6.82 24.94
C MET A 20 2.64 -6.00 25.02
N ALA A 21 3.29 -5.80 23.88
CA ALA A 21 4.01 -4.55 23.66
C ALA A 21 2.94 -3.45 23.63
N PHE A 22 2.99 -2.51 24.57
CA PHE A 22 1.99 -1.44 24.66
C PHE A 22 2.25 -0.43 23.53
N ALA A 23 1.60 -0.64 22.38
CA ALA A 23 1.44 0.42 21.39
C ALA A 23 0.68 1.60 22.04
N VAL A 24 1.14 2.83 21.78
CA VAL A 24 0.41 4.04 22.19
C VAL A 24 -0.97 3.99 21.56
N PRO A 25 -2.07 4.07 22.33
CA PRO A 25 -3.40 4.07 21.75
C PRO A 25 -3.57 5.24 20.77
N ALA A 26 -4.05 4.97 19.56
CA ALA A 26 -4.19 5.98 18.49
C ALA A 26 -5.06 7.19 18.89
N ASP A 27 -5.93 7.04 19.89
CA ASP A 27 -6.76 8.14 20.42
C ASP A 27 -6.05 9.00 21.48
N VAL A 28 -4.77 8.74 21.74
CA VAL A 28 -3.91 9.43 22.71
C VAL A 28 -2.66 10.02 22.05
N GLU A 29 -2.22 9.47 20.91
CA GLU A 29 -1.09 9.98 20.14
C GLU A 29 -1.25 11.47 19.78
N GLY A 30 -0.20 12.27 20.05
CA GLY A 30 -0.18 13.71 19.83
C GLY A 30 -1.03 14.53 20.81
N THR A 31 -1.58 13.94 21.87
CA THR A 31 -2.38 14.64 22.89
C THR A 31 -1.55 15.04 24.12
N ASP A 32 -2.00 16.05 24.86
CA ASP A 32 -1.34 16.52 26.09
C ASP A 32 -1.21 15.43 27.18
N CYS A 33 -2.01 14.35 27.11
CA CYS A 33 -1.97 13.25 28.06
C CYS A 33 -1.12 12.06 27.62
N GLU A 34 -0.52 12.11 26.43
CA GLU A 34 0.21 10.99 25.82
C GLU A 34 1.31 10.44 26.73
N ALA A 35 2.26 11.29 27.12
CA ALA A 35 3.37 10.90 27.99
C ALA A 35 2.89 10.31 29.32
N ALA A 36 1.82 10.88 29.90
CA ALA A 36 1.25 10.41 31.15
C ALA A 36 0.58 9.04 31.00
N VAL A 37 -0.15 8.81 29.91
CA VAL A 37 -0.82 7.53 29.64
C VAL A 37 0.19 6.44 29.35
N ILE A 38 1.24 6.71 28.57
CA ILE A 38 2.32 5.77 28.29
C ILE A 38 3.00 5.34 29.60
N ALA A 39 3.54 6.30 30.36
CA ALA A 39 4.25 6.02 31.59
C ALA A 39 3.38 5.28 32.62
N LEU A 40 2.11 5.68 32.79
CA LEU A 40 1.22 5.03 33.74
C LEU A 40 0.75 3.65 33.27
N THR A 41 0.77 3.37 31.98
CA THR A 41 0.47 2.04 31.44
C THR A 41 1.63 1.10 31.72
N GLU A 42 2.86 1.55 31.48
CA GLU A 42 4.10 0.83 31.82
C GLU A 42 4.22 0.55 33.32
N LEU A 43 3.84 1.52 34.16
CA LEU A 43 3.76 1.37 35.62
C LEU A 43 2.60 0.47 36.09
N GLY A 44 1.77 -0.06 35.17
CA GLY A 44 0.61 -0.89 35.50
C GLY A 44 -0.51 -0.16 36.24
N VAL A 45 -0.52 1.18 36.21
CA VAL A 45 -1.48 2.02 36.92
C VAL A 45 -2.76 2.20 36.11
N VAL A 46 -2.64 2.47 34.81
CA VAL A 46 -3.77 2.61 33.88
C VAL A 46 -3.75 1.50 32.84
N THR A 47 -4.91 1.21 32.27
CA THR A 47 -5.05 0.25 31.18
C THR A 47 -6.01 0.81 30.12
N GLY A 48 -5.71 0.56 28.86
CA GLY A 48 -6.62 0.79 27.73
C GLY A 48 -7.84 -0.15 27.74
N TYR A 49 -8.70 0.01 26.74
CA TYR A 49 -9.85 -0.83 26.49
C TYR A 49 -9.48 -2.00 25.58
N PRO A 50 -10.25 -3.12 25.58
CA PRO A 50 -9.99 -4.27 24.72
C PRO A 50 -10.05 -3.98 23.21
N ASP A 51 -10.59 -2.82 22.83
CA ASP A 51 -10.68 -2.34 21.44
C ASP A 51 -9.42 -1.56 20.99
N GLY A 52 -8.38 -1.50 21.83
CA GLY A 52 -7.11 -0.82 21.53
C GLY A 52 -7.09 0.68 21.86
N THR A 53 -8.18 1.25 22.37
CA THR A 53 -8.29 2.69 22.69
C THR A 53 -8.08 2.99 24.18
N TYR A 54 -7.74 4.23 24.55
CA TYR A 54 -7.66 4.67 25.95
C TYR A 54 -8.89 5.45 26.44
N LYS A 55 -9.56 6.13 25.51
CA LYS A 55 -10.71 7.03 25.65
C LYS A 55 -10.44 8.19 26.62
N PRO A 56 -9.44 9.06 26.35
CA PRO A 56 -9.02 10.11 27.28
C PRO A 56 -10.13 11.09 27.64
N ALA A 57 -11.09 11.35 26.74
CA ALA A 57 -12.21 12.25 26.97
C ALA A 57 -13.31 11.70 27.90
N ASN A 58 -13.32 10.40 28.21
CA ASN A 58 -14.36 9.80 29.04
C ASN A 58 -14.22 10.24 30.51
N ALA A 59 -15.35 10.55 31.15
CA ALA A 59 -15.36 10.86 32.58
C ALA A 59 -15.00 9.64 33.44
N VAL A 60 -14.25 9.86 34.50
CA VAL A 60 -13.85 8.81 35.47
C VAL A 60 -14.86 8.73 36.60
N THR A 61 -15.32 7.53 36.95
CA THR A 61 -16.18 7.31 38.12
C THR A 61 -15.38 7.35 39.43
N ARG A 62 -16.06 7.64 40.54
CA ARG A 62 -15.43 7.63 41.89
C ARG A 62 -14.87 6.25 42.25
N ALA A 63 -15.48 5.16 41.78
CA ALA A 63 -14.96 3.82 41.94
C ALA A 63 -13.64 3.60 41.18
N GLU A 64 -13.56 4.04 39.92
CA GLU A 64 -12.34 3.97 39.12
C GLU A 64 -11.23 4.84 39.69
N ALA A 65 -11.55 6.06 40.13
CA ALA A 65 -10.59 6.95 40.78
C ALA A 65 -9.97 6.32 42.04
N ALA A 66 -10.77 5.63 42.86
CA ALA A 66 -10.26 4.93 44.04
C ALA A 66 -9.29 3.80 43.65
N LYS A 67 -9.60 3.03 42.61
CA LYS A 67 -8.69 2.00 42.07
C LYS A 67 -7.38 2.64 41.58
N LEU A 68 -7.47 3.66 40.73
CA LEU A 68 -6.31 4.32 40.13
C LEU A 68 -5.35 4.89 41.19
N VAL A 69 -5.87 5.60 42.20
CA VAL A 69 -5.02 6.18 43.26
C VAL A 69 -4.35 5.10 44.11
N VAL A 70 -5.05 4.01 44.43
CA VAL A 70 -4.47 2.91 45.22
C VAL A 70 -3.43 2.14 44.42
N THR A 71 -3.67 1.92 43.12
CA THR A 71 -2.68 1.31 42.23
C THR A 71 -1.45 2.19 42.08
N ALA A 72 -1.62 3.49 41.86
CA ALA A 72 -0.51 4.46 41.77
C ALA A 72 0.33 4.54 43.06
N LEU A 73 -0.23 4.19 44.21
CA LEU A 73 0.53 4.08 45.47
C LEU A 73 1.37 2.79 45.58
N GLY A 74 1.32 1.90 44.59
CA GLY A 74 1.92 0.56 44.67
C GLY A 74 1.19 -0.35 45.65
N LEU A 75 -0.09 -0.09 45.96
CA LEU A 75 -0.84 -0.79 47.01
C LEU A 75 -2.00 -1.64 46.50
N ALA A 76 -2.07 -1.91 45.19
CA ALA A 76 -3.17 -2.65 44.58
C ALA A 76 -3.35 -4.05 45.18
N GLU A 77 -2.25 -4.76 45.49
CA GLU A 77 -2.31 -6.10 46.07
C GLU A 77 -2.91 -6.12 47.48
N TYR A 78 -2.67 -5.06 48.27
CA TYR A 78 -3.20 -4.93 49.62
C TYR A 78 -4.68 -4.55 49.66
N ALA A 79 -5.26 -4.12 48.54
CA ALA A 79 -6.67 -3.78 48.46
C ALA A 79 -7.57 -5.04 48.54
N ALA A 80 -7.07 -6.21 48.14
CA ALA A 80 -7.82 -7.47 48.17
C ALA A 80 -8.24 -7.84 49.61
N GLY A 81 -9.55 -8.10 49.81
CA GLY A 81 -10.10 -8.53 51.10
C GLY A 81 -10.49 -7.40 52.07
N ASN A 82 -10.24 -6.13 51.73
CA ASN A 82 -10.70 -5.00 52.53
C ASN A 82 -12.20 -4.76 52.35
N THR A 83 -12.85 -4.34 53.45
CA THR A 83 -14.28 -3.98 53.47
C THR A 83 -14.43 -2.48 53.68
N ALA A 84 -15.18 -1.81 52.80
CA ALA A 84 -15.56 -0.42 52.99
C ALA A 84 -16.81 -0.28 53.89
N SER A 85 -16.93 0.85 54.60
CA SER A 85 -18.04 1.11 55.52
C SER A 85 -19.33 1.58 54.83
N PHE A 86 -19.27 1.85 53.52
CA PHE A 86 -20.36 2.45 52.75
C PHE A 86 -21.47 1.47 52.37
N THR A 87 -22.71 1.97 52.38
CA THR A 87 -23.92 1.17 52.18
C THR A 87 -24.32 0.94 50.72
N ASP A 88 -23.74 1.70 49.77
CA ASP A 88 -24.15 1.78 48.36
C ASP A 88 -23.15 1.13 47.39
N LEU A 89 -22.47 0.06 47.81
CA LEU A 89 -21.46 -0.63 47.01
C LEU A 89 -21.96 -1.91 46.32
N GLU A 90 -23.28 -2.13 46.31
CA GLU A 90 -23.89 -3.23 45.56
C GLU A 90 -23.64 -3.03 44.04
N GLY A 91 -23.22 -4.09 43.34
CA GLY A 91 -22.81 -4.01 41.93
C GLY A 91 -21.35 -3.59 41.68
N TYR A 92 -20.63 -3.09 42.69
CA TYR A 92 -19.24 -2.60 42.57
C TYR A 92 -18.21 -3.53 43.22
N GLY A 93 -18.41 -4.85 43.14
CA GLY A 93 -17.57 -5.85 43.82
C GLY A 93 -16.08 -5.71 43.52
N TRP A 94 -15.72 -5.38 42.27
CA TRP A 94 -14.34 -5.16 41.83
C TRP A 94 -13.66 -3.96 42.50
N ALA A 95 -14.43 -2.94 42.89
CA ALA A 95 -13.91 -1.70 43.49
C ALA A 95 -13.94 -1.72 45.02
N LYS A 96 -14.71 -2.63 45.65
CA LYS A 96 -14.91 -2.66 47.11
C LYS A 96 -13.61 -2.69 47.91
N GLY A 97 -12.66 -3.51 47.48
CA GLY A 97 -11.35 -3.62 48.13
C GLY A 97 -10.58 -2.32 48.08
N TYR A 98 -10.47 -1.72 46.90
CA TYR A 98 -9.79 -0.43 46.69
C TYR A 98 -10.44 0.70 47.48
N ILE A 99 -11.78 0.79 47.45
CA ILE A 99 -12.54 1.79 48.20
C ILE A 99 -12.33 1.63 49.70
N GLY A 100 -12.43 0.40 50.22
CA GLY A 100 -12.26 0.13 51.65
C GLY A 100 -10.84 0.38 52.14
N TYR A 101 -9.85 0.04 51.32
CA TYR A 101 -8.46 0.29 51.66
C TYR A 101 -8.12 1.80 51.62
N ALA A 102 -8.56 2.51 50.58
CA ALA A 102 -8.41 3.96 50.49
C ALA A 102 -9.16 4.71 51.60
N GLU A 103 -10.32 4.19 52.05
CA GLU A 103 -11.05 4.70 53.22
C GLU A 103 -10.23 4.50 54.50
N ALA A 104 -9.65 3.31 54.70
CA ALA A 104 -8.83 3.01 55.87
C ALA A 104 -7.57 3.89 55.95
N LEU A 105 -6.98 4.22 54.79
CA LEU A 105 -5.86 5.16 54.68
C LEU A 105 -6.27 6.63 54.77
N GLY A 106 -7.57 6.93 54.82
CA GLY A 106 -8.09 8.30 54.86
C GLY A 106 -7.93 9.08 53.55
N ILE A 107 -7.64 8.40 52.44
CA ILE A 107 -7.45 9.00 51.11
C ILE A 107 -8.78 9.54 50.57
N LEU A 108 -9.86 8.79 50.79
CA LEU A 108 -11.20 9.16 50.37
C LEU A 108 -12.17 9.23 51.55
N LYS A 109 -13.28 9.93 51.33
CA LYS A 109 -14.42 10.03 52.26
C LYS A 109 -15.72 9.90 51.46
N GLY A 110 -16.74 9.36 52.10
CA GLY A 110 -18.10 9.34 51.56
C GLY A 110 -18.79 10.70 51.67
N ASP A 111 -20.08 10.73 51.34
CA ASP A 111 -20.91 11.94 51.32
C ASP A 111 -21.36 12.44 52.72
N GLY A 112 -20.92 11.78 53.79
CA GLY A 112 -21.31 12.05 55.17
C GLY A 112 -22.62 11.38 55.62
N ASN A 113 -23.35 10.73 54.71
CA ASN A 113 -24.61 10.01 54.98
C ASN A 113 -24.45 8.48 54.89
N GLY A 114 -23.21 7.98 54.96
CA GLY A 114 -22.91 6.55 54.85
C GLY A 114 -22.90 6.01 53.42
N LYS A 115 -22.77 6.89 52.40
CA LYS A 115 -22.68 6.52 50.99
C LYS A 115 -21.37 7.00 50.36
N PHE A 116 -20.82 6.22 49.44
CA PHE A 116 -19.64 6.58 48.66
C PHE A 116 -19.97 7.18 47.30
N ARG A 117 -21.11 6.79 46.72
CA ARG A 117 -21.57 7.14 45.37
C ARG A 117 -20.59 6.65 44.28
N PRO A 118 -20.32 5.33 44.20
CA PRO A 118 -19.29 4.76 43.31
C PRO A 118 -19.55 5.01 41.81
N ALA A 119 -20.82 5.13 41.42
CA ALA A 119 -21.25 5.35 40.03
C ALA A 119 -21.03 6.79 39.53
N ASP A 120 -20.97 7.74 40.46
CA ASP A 120 -20.89 9.15 40.10
C ASP A 120 -19.51 9.47 39.56
N THR A 121 -19.43 10.42 38.63
CA THR A 121 -18.16 10.93 38.11
C THR A 121 -17.40 11.67 39.20
N VAL A 122 -16.09 11.42 39.31
CA VAL A 122 -15.22 12.20 40.20
C VAL A 122 -14.99 13.59 39.61
N SER A 123 -15.03 14.62 40.44
CA SER A 123 -14.65 15.97 40.01
C SER A 123 -13.16 16.25 40.14
N TYR A 124 -12.61 17.21 39.40
CA TYR A 124 -11.18 17.58 39.48
C TYR A 124 -10.75 17.93 40.91
N GLN A 125 -11.57 18.67 41.65
CA GLN A 125 -11.28 19.02 43.04
C GLN A 125 -11.31 17.82 44.00
N GLU A 126 -12.13 16.81 43.71
CA GLU A 126 -12.16 15.57 44.48
C GLU A 126 -10.95 14.70 44.15
N MET A 127 -10.58 14.56 42.88
CA MET A 127 -9.37 13.84 42.47
C MET A 127 -8.11 14.49 43.07
N ALA A 128 -8.00 15.82 43.01
CA ALA A 128 -6.92 16.57 43.66
C ALA A 128 -6.88 16.32 45.17
N THR A 129 -8.05 16.27 45.82
CA THR A 129 -8.14 15.94 47.25
C THR A 129 -7.61 14.53 47.52
N MET A 130 -7.96 13.54 46.71
CA MET A 130 -7.51 12.16 46.86
C MET A 130 -5.99 12.05 46.71
N LEU A 131 -5.39 12.68 45.70
CA LEU A 131 -3.94 12.65 45.46
C LEU A 131 -3.14 13.38 46.56
N VAL A 132 -3.63 14.54 47.03
CA VAL A 132 -3.00 15.25 48.15
C VAL A 132 -3.06 14.42 49.44
N ARG A 133 -4.17 13.71 49.69
CA ARG A 133 -4.27 12.80 50.84
C ARG A 133 -3.41 11.55 50.67
N ALA A 134 -3.22 11.08 49.44
CA ALA A 134 -2.31 9.99 49.12
C ALA A 134 -0.84 10.36 49.47
N CYS A 135 -0.46 11.64 49.37
CA CYS A 135 0.83 12.14 49.88
C CYS A 135 0.87 12.29 51.41
N GLY A 136 -0.20 11.93 52.14
CA GLY A 136 -0.27 11.95 53.60
C GLY A 136 -0.76 13.25 54.22
N TYR A 137 -1.21 14.24 53.44
CA TYR A 137 -1.81 15.46 53.98
C TYR A 137 -3.23 15.20 54.49
N THR A 138 -3.61 15.81 55.61
CA THR A 138 -4.92 15.61 56.25
C THR A 138 -5.64 16.94 56.41
N ASP A 139 -6.91 16.88 56.79
CA ASP A 139 -7.70 18.10 57.07
C ASP A 139 -7.05 18.96 58.17
N ALA A 140 -6.27 18.33 59.06
CA ALA A 140 -5.61 19.01 60.16
C ALA A 140 -4.35 19.77 59.72
N SER A 141 -3.58 19.23 58.76
CA SER A 141 -2.40 19.89 58.22
C SER A 141 -2.70 20.93 57.13
N LEU A 142 -3.94 20.94 56.63
CA LEU A 142 -4.41 21.88 55.61
C LEU A 142 -5.57 22.73 56.14
N PRO A 143 -5.32 23.68 57.06
CA PRO A 143 -6.37 24.54 57.62
C PRO A 143 -7.07 25.34 56.54
N GLY A 144 -8.40 25.32 56.53
CA GLY A 144 -9.24 26.02 55.55
C GLY A 144 -10.53 25.28 55.27
N THR A 145 -11.27 25.74 54.25
CA THR A 145 -12.54 25.12 53.83
C THR A 145 -12.30 24.26 52.59
N TRP A 146 -12.69 22.99 52.68
CA TRP A 146 -12.74 22.10 51.51
C TRP A 146 -13.74 22.64 50.47
N PRO A 147 -13.43 22.62 49.17
CA PRO A 147 -12.25 22.00 48.53
C PRO A 147 -11.03 22.92 48.36
N ALA A 148 -11.14 24.21 48.68
CA ALA A 148 -10.14 25.22 48.31
C ALA A 148 -8.75 24.94 48.91
N ASN A 149 -8.68 24.54 50.18
CA ASN A 149 -7.42 24.20 50.85
C ASN A 149 -6.66 23.06 50.15
N TYR A 150 -7.38 22.03 49.70
CA TYR A 150 -6.80 20.90 48.98
C TYR A 150 -6.39 21.27 47.56
N VAL A 151 -7.21 22.03 46.83
CA VAL A 151 -6.86 22.47 45.46
C VAL A 151 -5.64 23.40 45.48
N VAL A 152 -5.54 24.31 46.44
CA VAL A 152 -4.35 25.17 46.60
C VAL A 152 -3.11 24.32 46.87
N LYS A 153 -3.23 23.30 47.73
CA LYS A 153 -2.11 22.40 48.01
C LYS A 153 -1.74 21.56 46.79
N ALA A 154 -2.71 21.04 46.05
CA ALA A 154 -2.47 20.28 44.82
C ALA A 154 -1.72 21.12 43.78
N LYS A 155 -2.11 22.38 43.59
CA LYS A 155 -1.37 23.34 42.74
C LYS A 155 0.06 23.57 43.23
N ALA A 156 0.25 23.71 44.55
CA ALA A 156 1.59 23.89 45.12
C ALA A 156 2.49 22.65 44.98
N LEU A 157 1.90 21.47 44.76
CA LEU A 157 2.59 20.20 44.51
C LEU A 157 2.71 19.88 43.00
N GLY A 158 2.30 20.78 42.10
CA GLY A 158 2.32 20.55 40.65
C GLY A 158 1.30 19.53 40.13
N ILE A 159 0.44 18.96 41.00
CA ILE A 159 -0.54 17.91 40.63
C ILE A 159 -1.50 18.41 39.54
N MET A 160 -1.77 19.72 39.51
CA MET A 160 -2.73 20.35 38.60
C MET A 160 -2.07 20.95 37.34
N ASP A 161 -0.76 20.73 37.13
CA ASP A 161 -0.05 21.29 35.99
C ASP A 161 -0.54 20.64 34.69
N GLY A 162 -0.73 21.45 33.63
CA GLY A 162 -1.35 21.01 32.37
C GLY A 162 -2.87 20.90 32.38
N ILE A 163 -3.53 20.99 33.54
CA ILE A 163 -4.99 20.83 33.64
C ILE A 163 -5.72 22.15 33.36
N THR A 164 -6.41 22.21 32.22
CA THR A 164 -7.16 23.43 31.79
C THR A 164 -8.58 23.48 32.34
N GLN A 165 -9.20 22.33 32.62
CA GLN A 165 -10.53 22.22 33.23
C GLN A 165 -10.40 21.94 34.73
N ALA A 166 -10.84 22.86 35.59
CA ALA A 166 -10.67 22.74 37.04
C ALA A 166 -11.97 23.02 37.82
N GLY A 167 -12.05 22.51 39.05
CA GLY A 167 -13.16 22.77 39.98
C GLY A 167 -14.12 21.58 40.13
N SER A 168 -15.43 21.86 40.10
CA SER A 168 -16.48 20.84 40.33
C SER A 168 -16.92 20.08 39.07
N ALA A 169 -16.28 20.33 37.92
CA ALA A 169 -16.54 19.60 36.69
C ALA A 169 -16.07 18.14 36.81
N ALA A 170 -16.71 17.23 36.07
CA ALA A 170 -16.30 15.82 35.99
C ALA A 170 -14.91 15.72 35.34
N ALA A 171 -13.99 15.00 35.98
CA ALA A 171 -12.64 14.80 35.46
C ALA A 171 -12.63 13.70 34.40
N ASN A 172 -12.01 13.99 33.26
CA ASN A 172 -11.82 13.01 32.18
C ASN A 172 -10.60 12.10 32.44
N ARG A 173 -10.53 10.96 31.76
CA ARG A 173 -9.49 9.93 31.93
C ARG A 173 -8.09 10.47 31.62
N GLY A 174 -7.94 11.26 30.56
CA GLY A 174 -6.66 11.84 30.15
C GLY A 174 -6.09 12.78 31.22
N ASP A 175 -6.90 13.70 31.71
CA ASP A 175 -6.50 14.63 32.77
C ASP A 175 -6.24 13.91 34.09
N VAL A 176 -7.02 12.88 34.42
CA VAL A 176 -6.77 12.05 35.61
C VAL A 176 -5.42 11.34 35.50
N ALA A 177 -5.05 10.85 34.31
CA ALA A 177 -3.73 10.28 34.07
C ALA A 177 -2.63 11.31 34.29
N VAL A 178 -2.77 12.52 33.72
CA VAL A 178 -1.82 13.63 33.93
C VAL A 178 -1.69 13.99 35.42
N MET A 179 -2.80 14.09 36.15
CA MET A 179 -2.77 14.39 37.59
C MET A 179 -2.05 13.31 38.41
N ILE A 180 -2.23 12.03 38.06
CA ILE A 180 -1.53 10.93 38.73
C ILE A 180 -0.04 10.95 38.36
N PHE A 181 0.28 11.13 37.08
CA PHE A 181 1.65 11.20 36.57
C PHE A 181 2.45 12.32 37.26
N ASN A 182 1.88 13.53 37.33
CA ASN A 182 2.48 14.66 38.05
C ASN A 182 2.70 14.38 39.54
N ASN A 183 1.96 13.43 40.11
CA ASN A 183 2.05 13.07 41.52
C ASN A 183 3.03 11.93 41.81
N LEU A 184 3.58 11.25 40.80
CA LEU A 184 4.45 10.08 40.98
C LEU A 184 5.66 10.38 41.88
N GLU A 185 6.26 11.56 41.71
CA GLU A 185 7.48 12.00 42.40
C GLU A 185 7.20 12.80 43.68
N ASN A 186 5.93 13.10 43.97
CA ASN A 186 5.59 13.85 45.18
C ASN A 186 5.87 12.99 46.42
N ARG A 187 6.56 13.60 47.39
CA ARG A 187 6.91 12.94 48.66
C ARG A 187 5.66 12.51 49.41
N ILE A 188 5.64 11.25 49.82
CA ILE A 188 4.65 10.69 50.73
C ILE A 188 5.15 10.86 52.17
N GLY A 189 4.24 11.23 53.05
CA GLY A 189 4.55 11.56 54.44
C GLY A 189 3.40 11.24 55.39
N TYR A 190 3.49 11.83 56.58
CA TYR A 190 2.49 11.71 57.64
C TYR A 190 2.29 13.04 58.35
N VAL A 191 1.15 13.19 59.03
CA VAL A 191 0.86 14.35 59.88
C VAL A 191 1.06 13.96 61.33
N ASP A 192 1.86 14.73 62.07
CA ASP A 192 2.12 14.50 63.49
C ASP A 192 0.98 15.00 64.39
N THR A 193 1.15 14.86 65.70
CA THR A 193 0.17 15.30 66.71
C THR A 193 0.00 16.82 66.79
N ASP A 194 0.95 17.59 66.25
CA ASP A 194 0.90 19.05 66.17
C ASP A 194 0.27 19.53 64.85
N ASN A 195 -0.27 18.59 64.07
CA ASN A 195 -0.88 18.79 62.76
C ASN A 195 0.11 19.28 61.68
N VAL A 196 1.40 19.00 61.85
CA VAL A 196 2.44 19.33 60.87
C VAL A 196 2.71 18.12 59.99
N TRP A 197 2.77 18.33 58.68
CA TRP A 197 3.14 17.29 57.73
C TRP A 197 4.67 17.09 57.71
N HIS A 198 5.09 15.84 57.79
CA HIS A 198 6.49 15.39 57.70
C HIS A 198 6.61 14.36 56.59
N GLN A 199 7.70 14.42 55.83
CA GLN A 199 8.02 13.37 54.86
C GLN A 199 8.41 12.06 55.56
N ASN A 200 8.14 10.92 54.92
CA ASN A 200 8.68 9.64 55.36
C ASN A 200 10.21 9.62 55.26
N THR A 201 10.86 8.81 56.11
CA THR A 201 12.30 8.56 56.08
C THR A 201 12.55 7.05 56.11
N PRO A 202 13.17 6.44 55.08
CA PRO A 202 13.70 7.06 53.86
C PRO A 202 12.61 7.74 53.00
N VAL A 203 13.03 8.58 52.04
CA VAL A 203 12.13 9.28 51.13
C VAL A 203 11.27 8.25 50.40
N ASP A 204 9.96 8.51 50.37
CA ASP A 204 8.94 7.62 49.87
C ASP A 204 8.09 8.39 48.85
N THR A 205 7.85 7.83 47.68
CA THR A 205 7.07 8.43 46.58
C THR A 205 6.22 7.34 45.94
N MET A 206 5.18 7.72 45.20
CA MET A 206 4.40 6.76 44.41
C MET A 206 5.32 6.00 43.45
N MET A 207 6.27 6.70 42.83
CA MET A 207 7.24 6.12 41.93
C MET A 207 8.16 5.09 42.61
N ALA A 208 8.70 5.43 43.79
CA ALA A 208 9.55 4.52 44.56
C ALA A 208 8.80 3.26 45.01
N ARG A 209 7.47 3.35 45.20
CA ARG A 209 6.62 2.20 45.55
C ARG A 209 6.23 1.34 44.34
N LEU A 210 6.26 1.92 43.14
CA LEU A 210 6.04 1.22 41.87
C LEU A 210 7.34 0.60 41.32
N ASP A 211 8.46 0.75 42.04
CA ASP A 211 9.78 0.18 41.78
C ASP A 211 10.40 0.57 40.41
N GLN A 212 10.17 1.81 39.99
CA GLN A 212 10.85 2.42 38.85
C GLN A 212 11.72 3.60 39.35
N GLN A 213 12.99 3.62 38.97
CA GLN A 213 14.00 4.63 39.33
C GLN A 213 14.48 5.38 38.09
N LEU A 214 15.22 6.47 38.26
CA LEU A 214 15.87 7.15 37.14
C LEU A 214 17.23 6.52 36.88
N TYR A 215 17.42 6.01 35.66
CA TYR A 215 18.64 5.33 35.24
C TYR A 215 19.81 6.31 35.11
N ASP A 216 20.92 6.04 35.80
CA ASP A 216 22.18 6.79 35.67
C ASP A 216 23.37 5.82 35.77
N PRO A 217 23.95 5.39 34.64
CA PRO A 217 25.05 4.43 34.65
C PRO A 217 26.45 5.07 34.80
N ASP A 218 26.55 6.36 35.16
CA ASP A 218 27.81 7.11 35.39
C ASP A 218 28.78 7.16 34.17
N GLY A 219 28.54 8.12 33.27
CA GLY A 219 29.51 8.60 32.28
C GLY A 219 28.82 9.22 31.07
N VAL A 220 28.66 10.54 30.96
CA VAL A 220 29.79 11.46 31.04
C VAL A 220 29.54 12.74 31.86
N ALA A 221 30.20 12.76 33.03
CA ALA A 221 30.74 13.87 33.86
C ALA A 221 29.85 15.09 34.19
N THR A 222 29.54 15.45 35.44
CA THR A 222 29.99 15.01 36.78
C THR A 222 28.95 15.45 37.80
N ALA A 223 28.54 14.52 38.67
CA ALA A 223 27.91 14.70 39.98
C ALA A 223 26.64 15.58 40.05
N ALA A 224 25.48 14.95 39.87
CA ALA A 224 24.35 15.10 40.79
C ALA A 224 23.46 13.84 40.72
N ALA A 225 22.55 13.71 41.68
CA ALA A 225 21.90 12.47 42.09
C ALA A 225 20.85 11.94 41.09
N VAL A 226 20.35 10.72 41.35
CA VAL A 226 19.15 10.08 40.77
C VAL A 226 18.19 11.10 40.13
N GLY A 227 18.15 11.12 38.80
CA GLY A 227 17.29 12.00 37.98
C GLY A 227 17.97 13.03 37.10
N ASP A 228 19.30 12.98 37.00
CA ASP A 228 20.03 13.73 35.99
C ASP A 228 19.93 13.10 34.59
N ALA A 229 20.13 13.93 33.57
CA ALA A 229 20.09 13.48 32.19
C ALA A 229 21.47 12.98 31.74
N PHE A 230 21.47 11.96 30.89
CA PHE A 230 22.65 11.30 30.33
C PHE A 230 22.51 11.16 28.81
N ILE A 231 23.60 10.83 28.11
CA ILE A 231 23.55 10.53 26.67
C ILE A 231 23.24 9.05 26.54
N LEU A 232 22.11 8.70 25.92
CA LEU A 232 21.74 7.30 25.71
C LEU A 232 22.65 6.67 24.65
N THR A 233 23.21 5.50 24.95
CA THR A 233 24.09 4.74 24.05
C THR A 233 23.71 3.27 24.11
N GLU A 234 24.24 2.45 23.20
CA GLU A 234 24.09 0.99 23.21
C GLU A 234 24.69 0.29 24.43
N ALA A 235 25.52 0.99 25.22
CA ALA A 235 26.04 0.47 26.49
C ALA A 235 24.99 0.45 27.61
N ALA A 236 23.86 1.12 27.44
CA ALA A 236 22.78 1.11 28.42
C ALA A 236 22.13 -0.27 28.49
N THR A 237 21.91 -0.75 29.71
CA THR A 237 21.13 -1.96 29.99
C THR A 237 19.65 -1.63 29.83
N VAL A 238 18.92 -2.39 28.99
CA VAL A 238 17.51 -2.14 28.66
C VAL A 238 16.70 -3.38 29.02
N ALA A 239 15.54 -3.18 29.66
CA ALA A 239 14.67 -4.26 30.07
C ALA A 239 14.07 -4.96 28.85
N GLU A 240 13.86 -6.28 28.95
CA GLU A 240 13.29 -7.09 27.88
C GLU A 240 11.98 -6.47 27.33
N GLY A 241 11.87 -6.35 26.01
CA GLY A 241 10.71 -5.76 25.34
C GLY A 241 10.64 -4.23 25.33
N THR A 242 11.63 -3.53 25.90
CA THR A 242 11.71 -2.06 25.85
C THR A 242 12.57 -1.62 24.65
N ASN A 243 12.02 -0.79 23.75
CA ASN A 243 12.78 -0.23 22.63
C ASN A 243 13.17 1.23 22.91
N VAL A 244 14.47 1.49 23.06
CA VAL A 244 15.01 2.84 23.25
C VAL A 244 16.00 3.25 22.16
N LYS A 245 16.19 2.45 21.11
CA LYS A 245 17.20 2.69 20.07
C LYS A 245 16.98 3.97 19.27
N ALA A 246 15.72 4.35 19.06
CA ALA A 246 15.37 5.62 18.41
C ALA A 246 15.94 6.85 19.14
N TYR A 247 16.30 6.69 20.42
CA TYR A 247 16.86 7.75 21.25
C TYR A 247 18.38 7.66 21.44
N TYR A 248 19.07 6.75 20.75
CA TYR A 248 20.53 6.65 20.84
C TYR A 248 21.17 7.98 20.39
N GLY A 249 22.14 8.45 21.18
CA GLY A 249 22.77 9.76 21.08
C GLY A 249 21.97 10.90 21.70
N ALA A 250 20.67 10.72 21.99
CA ALA A 250 19.90 11.75 22.65
C ALA A 250 20.37 11.98 24.10
N TYR A 251 20.31 13.23 24.55
CA TYR A 251 20.48 13.58 25.95
C TYR A 251 19.13 13.40 26.65
N VAL A 252 18.97 12.34 27.45
CA VAL A 252 17.68 11.89 27.99
C VAL A 252 17.69 11.74 29.50
N VAL A 253 16.48 11.68 30.07
CA VAL A 253 16.20 11.11 31.39
C VAL A 253 15.39 9.84 31.14
N ALA A 254 15.78 8.71 31.74
CA ALA A 254 15.13 7.42 31.52
C ALA A 254 14.68 6.78 32.83
N TYR A 255 13.61 5.99 32.77
CA TYR A 255 13.18 5.11 33.86
C TYR A 255 13.93 3.78 33.78
N ALA A 256 14.23 3.18 34.92
CA ALA A 256 14.78 1.84 35.04
C ALA A 256 14.15 1.07 36.21
N ASN A 257 14.19 -0.26 36.12
CA ASN A 257 13.78 -1.15 37.20
C ASN A 257 14.85 -1.23 38.32
N ALA A 258 14.57 -2.02 39.36
CA ALA A 258 15.50 -2.24 40.47
C ALA A 258 16.85 -2.86 40.06
N ASP A 259 16.93 -3.50 38.90
CA ASP A 259 18.15 -4.10 38.35
C ASP A 259 18.98 -3.11 37.49
N ASN A 260 18.53 -1.85 37.40
CA ASN A 260 19.08 -0.79 36.54
C ASN A 260 18.92 -1.11 35.04
N GLU A 261 17.86 -1.79 34.64
CA GLU A 261 17.53 -1.94 33.23
C GLU A 261 16.54 -0.85 32.84
N ILE A 262 16.82 -0.10 31.77
CA ILE A 262 15.93 0.96 31.26
C ILE A 262 14.59 0.34 30.86
N THR A 263 13.51 0.87 31.41
CA THR A 263 12.14 0.46 31.11
C THR A 263 11.38 1.47 30.26
N GLY A 264 11.94 2.66 30.03
CA GLY A 264 11.32 3.70 29.21
C GLY A 264 12.06 5.04 29.24
N ILE A 265 11.75 5.94 28.29
CA ILE A 265 12.31 7.30 28.24
C ILE A 265 11.34 8.28 28.92
N LYS A 266 11.81 8.98 29.95
CA LYS A 266 11.02 9.98 30.67
C LYS A 266 10.99 11.32 29.95
N GLU A 267 12.15 11.77 29.47
CA GLU A 267 12.31 13.10 28.87
C GLU A 267 13.49 13.09 27.91
N VAL A 268 13.32 13.71 26.73
CA VAL A 268 14.41 14.00 25.79
C VAL A 268 14.77 15.48 25.91
N LYS A 269 16.01 15.78 26.30
CA LYS A 269 16.52 17.14 26.56
C LYS A 269 17.36 17.72 25.42
N SER A 270 17.80 16.90 24.47
CA SER A 270 18.46 17.34 23.25
C SER A 270 17.46 17.55 22.11
N THR A 271 17.85 18.36 21.14
CA THR A 271 17.19 18.47 19.83
C THR A 271 18.11 17.85 18.79
N PHE A 272 17.59 17.04 17.89
CA PHE A 272 18.37 16.56 16.75
C PHE A 272 18.34 17.57 15.60
N LEU A 273 19.50 17.81 15.00
CA LEU A 273 19.63 18.56 13.74
C LEU A 273 20.44 17.70 12.78
N THR A 274 19.94 17.51 11.56
CA THR A 274 20.66 16.81 10.48
C THR A 274 21.11 17.81 9.43
N GLY A 275 22.37 17.73 9.00
CA GLY A 275 22.92 18.66 8.04
C GLY A 275 24.44 18.67 8.00
N GLU A 276 25.04 19.72 7.45
CA GLU A 276 26.47 19.74 7.10
C GLU A 276 27.23 20.89 7.75
N PHE A 277 28.54 20.70 7.97
CA PHE A 277 29.43 21.79 8.36
C PHE A 277 29.89 22.59 7.12
N LYS A 278 29.48 23.85 7.03
CA LYS A 278 29.85 24.78 5.94
C LYS A 278 30.39 26.08 6.51
N ASP A 279 31.59 26.48 6.08
CA ASP A 279 32.26 27.73 6.46
C ASP A 279 32.30 28.00 7.99
N GLY A 280 32.50 26.94 8.78
CA GLY A 280 32.55 27.02 10.25
C GLY A 280 31.17 27.16 10.93
N LYS A 281 30.08 27.02 10.19
CA LYS A 281 28.70 26.92 10.69
C LYS A 281 28.15 25.52 10.43
N PHE A 282 27.06 25.18 11.10
CA PHE A 282 26.29 23.98 10.80
C PHE A 282 25.01 24.39 10.06
N VAL A 283 24.72 23.77 8.92
CA VAL A 283 23.56 24.11 8.08
C VAL A 283 22.61 22.92 8.10
N ALA A 284 21.41 23.11 8.64
CA ALA A 284 20.35 22.11 8.71
C ALA A 284 19.04 22.77 8.29
N ASP A 285 18.26 22.12 7.42
CA ASP A 285 16.99 22.64 6.88
C ASP A 285 17.07 24.09 6.36
N ASP A 286 18.09 24.42 5.57
CA ASP A 286 18.40 25.79 5.09
C ASP A 286 18.64 26.84 6.20
N VAL A 287 18.78 26.42 7.45
CA VAL A 287 19.09 27.27 8.59
C VAL A 287 20.57 27.15 8.93
N GLU A 288 21.28 28.26 8.82
CA GLU A 288 22.66 28.36 9.33
C GLU A 288 22.68 28.56 10.85
N TYR A 289 23.34 27.65 11.55
CA TYR A 289 23.60 27.70 12.99
C TYR A 289 25.04 28.10 13.28
N THR A 290 25.22 29.08 14.17
CA THR A 290 26.54 29.34 14.75
C THR A 290 26.85 28.31 15.83
N VAL A 291 27.99 27.64 15.71
CA VAL A 291 28.46 26.63 16.67
C VAL A 291 29.41 27.28 17.67
N VAL A 292 29.17 27.11 18.97
CA VAL A 292 30.10 27.60 19.99
C VAL A 292 31.33 26.69 20.03
N THR A 293 32.48 27.19 19.56
CA THR A 293 33.74 26.43 19.41
C THR A 293 34.36 25.92 20.70
N ASP A 294 33.93 26.45 21.85
CA ASP A 294 34.63 26.23 23.14
C ASP A 294 34.13 24.99 23.92
N ASN A 295 33.19 24.20 23.37
CA ASN A 295 32.52 23.11 24.10
C ASN A 295 32.72 21.69 23.56
N PHE A 296 33.60 21.45 22.58
CA PHE A 296 34.09 20.08 22.32
C PHE A 296 34.94 19.50 23.48
N GLY A 297 35.04 20.22 24.61
CA GLY A 297 35.83 19.87 25.80
C GLY A 297 35.08 19.06 26.88
N GLY A 298 33.82 18.66 26.66
CA GLY A 298 33.17 17.52 27.35
C GLY A 298 33.13 16.30 26.40
N GLN A 299 32.91 15.05 26.88
CA GLN A 299 32.77 13.93 25.91
C GLN A 299 31.49 14.16 25.09
N VAL A 300 31.66 14.61 23.86
CA VAL A 300 30.69 14.37 22.80
C VAL A 300 30.80 12.89 22.45
N VAL A 301 29.67 12.19 22.45
CA VAL A 301 29.63 10.79 22.01
C VAL A 301 29.46 10.76 20.50
N VAL A 302 30.34 10.05 19.80
CA VAL A 302 30.26 9.89 18.35
C VAL A 302 29.59 8.56 18.03
N PHE A 303 28.71 8.54 17.05
CA PHE A 303 28.07 7.34 16.53
C PHE A 303 28.38 7.18 15.05
N ASN A 304 28.76 5.97 14.65
CA ASN A 304 28.81 5.58 13.24
C ASN A 304 27.79 4.48 13.05
N ASN A 305 26.78 4.72 12.19
CA ASN A 305 25.67 3.79 11.98
C ASN A 305 25.05 3.25 13.29
N GLY A 306 24.93 4.10 14.30
CA GLY A 306 24.30 3.76 15.58
C GLY A 306 25.18 3.04 16.61
N GLU A 307 26.47 2.82 16.33
CA GLU A 307 27.44 2.32 17.31
C GLU A 307 28.39 3.42 17.78
N THR A 308 28.73 3.43 19.07
CA THR A 308 29.69 4.39 19.60
C THR A 308 31.05 4.23 18.93
N SER A 309 31.54 5.33 18.36
CA SER A 309 32.85 5.45 17.74
C SER A 309 33.69 6.51 18.47
N GLY A 310 35.00 6.49 18.24
CA GLY A 310 36.03 7.13 19.07
C GLY A 310 35.93 8.66 19.26
N THR A 311 36.88 9.42 18.71
CA THR A 311 37.09 10.83 19.12
C THR A 311 36.13 11.77 18.38
N ALA A 312 35.47 12.66 19.14
CA ALA A 312 34.64 13.76 18.61
C ALA A 312 35.30 14.51 17.45
N ILE A 313 34.55 14.76 16.38
CA ILE A 313 35.05 15.49 15.22
C ILE A 313 35.00 16.98 15.55
N SER A 314 36.15 17.65 15.51
CA SER A 314 36.14 19.11 15.63
C SER A 314 35.54 19.71 14.35
N ASN A 315 34.90 20.88 14.43
CA ASN A 315 34.40 21.60 13.24
C ASN A 315 35.51 21.82 12.18
N ALA A 316 36.79 21.92 12.58
CA ALA A 316 37.92 22.04 11.67
C ALA A 316 38.36 20.71 11.02
N SER A 317 37.78 19.59 11.45
CA SER A 317 38.07 18.21 11.04
C SER A 317 36.87 17.53 10.37
N ALA A 318 35.72 18.20 10.29
CA ALA A 318 34.56 17.72 9.56
C ALA A 318 34.91 17.56 8.07
N ALA A 319 34.52 16.44 7.49
CA ALA A 319 34.71 16.21 6.06
C ALA A 319 33.75 17.13 5.28
N ALA A 320 34.23 17.67 4.16
CA ALA A 320 33.37 18.43 3.26
C ALA A 320 32.29 17.49 2.70
N ASP A 321 31.08 18.02 2.53
CA ASP A 321 29.94 17.33 1.92
C ASP A 321 29.56 16.02 2.65
N THR A 322 29.77 15.99 3.97
CA THR A 322 29.31 14.91 4.84
C THR A 322 28.17 15.41 5.70
N GLU A 323 27.06 14.67 5.68
CA GLU A 323 25.91 14.93 6.53
C GLU A 323 26.10 14.30 7.92
N TYR A 324 25.75 15.07 8.93
CA TYR A 324 25.84 14.72 10.34
C TYR A 324 24.49 14.92 11.01
N THR A 325 24.11 14.00 11.88
CA THR A 325 23.00 14.20 12.83
C THR A 325 23.56 14.55 14.20
N LEU A 326 23.28 15.76 14.68
CA LEU A 326 23.77 16.27 15.96
C LEU A 326 22.66 16.28 17.01
N ALA A 327 22.89 15.68 18.18
CA ALA A 327 22.06 15.91 19.36
C ALA A 327 22.56 17.16 20.08
N VAL A 328 21.78 18.25 20.07
CA VAL A 328 22.25 19.58 20.48
C VAL A 328 21.33 20.26 21.48
N LYS A 329 21.87 21.28 22.15
CA LYS A 329 21.08 22.31 22.83
C LYS A 329 21.10 23.59 22.02
N VAL A 330 19.96 23.98 21.46
CA VAL A 330 19.84 25.21 20.68
C VAL A 330 19.26 26.38 21.49
N SER A 331 19.60 27.61 21.10
CA SER A 331 18.87 28.82 21.49
C SER A 331 18.81 29.76 20.28
N GLY A 332 17.68 29.71 19.56
CA GLY A 332 17.58 30.32 18.23
C GLY A 332 18.56 29.66 17.24
N LYS A 333 19.24 30.45 16.40
CA LYS A 333 20.23 29.99 15.42
C LYS A 333 21.62 29.72 16.02
N LYS A 334 21.68 29.37 17.30
CA LYS A 334 22.92 29.12 18.03
C LYS A 334 22.88 27.75 18.68
N ILE A 335 23.87 26.92 18.35
CA ILE A 335 24.13 25.65 19.03
C ILE A 335 24.99 25.96 20.25
N ASN A 336 24.40 25.85 21.44
CA ASN A 336 25.06 26.13 22.72
C ASN A 336 25.83 24.93 23.25
N ASN A 337 25.38 23.71 22.93
CA ASN A 337 26.05 22.48 23.30
C ASN A 337 25.78 21.40 22.26
N ILE A 338 26.74 20.52 22.05
CA ILE A 338 26.60 19.27 21.30
C ILE A 338 26.78 18.14 22.30
N TYR A 339 25.83 17.23 22.36
CA TYR A 339 25.83 16.05 23.23
C TYR A 339 26.36 14.83 22.48
N SER A 340 25.82 14.58 21.29
CA SER A 340 26.31 13.55 20.38
C SER A 340 26.39 14.04 18.95
N GLU A 341 27.15 13.30 18.17
CA GLU A 341 27.31 13.42 16.73
C GLU A 341 27.13 12.03 16.13
N ALA A 342 26.33 11.90 15.08
CA ALA A 342 26.13 10.65 14.37
C ALA A 342 26.37 10.85 12.87
N VAL A 343 27.08 9.89 12.26
CA VAL A 343 27.18 9.74 10.81
C VAL A 343 26.47 8.45 10.43
N TRP A 344 25.55 8.56 9.47
CA TRP A 344 24.82 7.45 8.91
C TRP A 344 25.26 7.25 7.46
N THR A 345 25.83 6.09 7.17
CA THR A 345 26.24 5.68 5.82
C THR A 345 25.55 4.37 5.50
N GLY A 346 24.48 4.48 4.72
CA GLY A 346 23.66 3.36 4.29
C GLY A 346 23.97 2.97 2.85
N ASN A 347 23.47 1.81 2.44
CA ASN A 347 23.44 1.40 1.05
C ASN A 347 21.99 1.22 0.63
N ASP A 348 21.60 1.89 -0.46
CA ASP A 348 20.26 1.73 -1.03
C ASP A 348 20.12 0.39 -1.73
N VAL A 349 18.98 -0.26 -1.51
CA VAL A 349 18.62 -1.56 -2.10
C VAL A 349 17.19 -1.47 -2.61
N GLN A 350 16.99 -1.70 -3.90
CA GLN A 350 15.66 -1.93 -4.44
C GLN A 350 15.19 -3.34 -4.10
N ILE A 351 14.01 -3.45 -3.49
CA ILE A 351 13.47 -4.72 -3.03
C ILE A 351 12.91 -5.52 -4.20
N THR A 352 13.40 -6.75 -4.35
CA THR A 352 12.88 -7.69 -5.35
C THR A 352 11.90 -8.68 -4.72
N ASN A 353 11.08 -9.35 -5.54
CA ASN A 353 10.20 -10.44 -5.08
C ASN A 353 10.95 -11.55 -4.30
N ALA A 354 12.20 -11.82 -4.68
CA ALA A 354 13.03 -12.79 -3.97
C ALA A 354 13.47 -12.29 -2.58
N MET A 355 13.65 -10.98 -2.43
CA MET A 355 14.03 -10.34 -1.17
C MET A 355 12.85 -10.27 -0.20
N VAL A 356 11.63 -9.92 -0.66
CA VAL A 356 10.40 -9.97 0.16
C VAL A 356 10.26 -11.35 0.82
N LYS A 357 10.42 -12.41 0.02
CA LYS A 357 10.39 -13.79 0.52
C LYS A 357 11.51 -14.09 1.51
N ASN A 358 12.73 -13.60 1.26
CA ASN A 358 13.86 -13.82 2.16
C ASN A 358 13.77 -13.03 3.47
N ILE A 359 13.14 -11.87 3.49
CA ILE A 359 12.83 -11.12 4.71
C ILE A 359 11.89 -11.97 5.58
N ALA A 360 10.83 -12.52 4.98
CA ALA A 360 9.84 -13.33 5.69
C ALA A 360 10.34 -14.72 6.15
N GLU A 361 11.20 -15.38 5.37
CA GLU A 361 11.61 -16.77 5.64
C GLU A 361 13.00 -16.91 6.26
N ASN A 362 13.92 -15.98 5.96
CA ASN A 362 15.35 -16.13 6.24
C ASN A 362 15.96 -14.91 6.93
N ASN A 363 15.13 -13.93 7.32
CA ASN A 363 15.53 -12.74 8.04
C ASN A 363 16.67 -11.99 7.34
N LYS A 364 16.55 -11.74 6.02
CA LYS A 364 17.57 -11.07 5.21
C LYS A 364 16.96 -10.20 4.12
N ILE A 365 17.39 -8.94 4.06
CA ILE A 365 17.11 -8.03 2.94
C ILE A 365 17.99 -8.39 1.73
N ALA A 366 19.27 -8.67 1.96
CA ALA A 366 20.19 -9.19 0.95
C ALA A 366 21.21 -10.13 1.62
N ASN A 367 21.91 -10.95 0.83
CA ASN A 367 22.87 -11.93 1.34
C ASN A 367 24.01 -11.33 2.18
N ALA A 368 24.30 -10.04 2.02
CA ALA A 368 25.36 -9.33 2.72
C ALA A 368 24.95 -8.80 4.11
N TYR A 369 23.65 -8.65 4.38
CA TYR A 369 23.14 -8.00 5.60
C TYR A 369 22.54 -9.01 6.56
N LYS A 370 22.71 -8.77 7.86
CA LYS A 370 22.26 -9.69 8.92
C LYS A 370 21.40 -8.95 9.93
N PHE A 371 20.35 -9.60 10.40
CA PHE A 371 19.64 -9.18 11.59
C PHE A 371 20.19 -9.91 12.80
N VAL A 372 20.11 -9.28 13.97
CA VAL A 372 20.31 -9.99 15.23
C VAL A 372 19.08 -10.85 15.46
N GLU A 373 19.31 -12.07 15.94
CA GLU A 373 18.24 -13.01 16.31
C GLU A 373 18.08 -13.01 17.83
N ASP A 374 16.84 -13.14 18.30
CA ASP A 374 16.54 -13.33 19.71
C ASP A 374 16.83 -14.78 20.18
N ASP A 375 16.56 -15.07 21.45
CA ASP A 375 16.73 -16.43 22.01
C ASP A 375 15.80 -17.48 21.37
N ASN A 376 14.81 -17.06 20.57
CA ASN A 376 13.90 -17.91 19.81
C ASN A 376 14.32 -18.08 18.34
N PHE A 377 15.45 -17.52 17.92
CA PHE A 377 15.94 -17.50 16.53
C PHE A 377 15.07 -16.68 15.57
N GLU A 378 14.25 -15.76 16.09
CA GLU A 378 13.48 -14.79 15.31
C GLU A 378 14.22 -13.45 15.23
N ILE A 379 13.88 -12.59 14.26
CA ILE A 379 14.47 -11.24 14.20
C ILE A 379 14.18 -10.49 15.49
N ASP A 380 15.24 -10.05 16.16
CA ASP A 380 15.11 -9.12 17.27
C ASP A 380 14.88 -7.70 16.72
N THR A 381 13.60 -7.34 16.58
CA THR A 381 13.16 -6.02 16.11
C THR A 381 13.56 -4.86 17.05
N THR A 382 14.05 -5.14 18.25
CA THR A 382 14.59 -4.11 19.16
C THR A 382 16.04 -3.74 18.83
N THR A 383 16.70 -4.49 17.94
CA THR A 383 18.13 -4.31 17.63
C THR A 383 18.41 -3.37 16.47
N PHE A 384 17.39 -2.92 15.74
CA PHE A 384 17.53 -1.93 14.67
C PHE A 384 16.35 -0.94 14.69
N VAL A 385 16.55 0.21 14.06
CA VAL A 385 15.49 1.20 13.85
C VAL A 385 14.84 0.95 12.48
N LEU A 386 13.52 0.87 12.42
CA LEU A 386 12.76 0.80 11.17
C LEU A 386 11.99 2.11 10.98
N VAL A 387 12.18 2.75 9.84
CA VAL A 387 11.52 4.02 9.50
C VAL A 387 10.96 3.94 8.09
N GLY A 388 9.79 4.56 7.87
CA GLY A 388 9.09 4.56 6.59
C GLY A 388 7.95 3.57 6.51
N VAL A 389 8.02 2.48 7.28
CA VAL A 389 6.96 1.46 7.42
C VAL A 389 6.82 1.02 8.89
N ASP A 390 5.66 0.45 9.24
CA ASP A 390 5.34 0.03 10.61
C ASP A 390 5.97 -1.32 10.98
N ALA A 391 6.10 -2.23 10.01
CA ALA A 391 6.73 -3.54 10.19
C ALA A 391 7.58 -3.96 8.99
N LEU A 392 8.54 -4.86 9.21
CA LEU A 392 9.33 -5.49 8.14
C LEU A 392 8.46 -6.22 7.11
N ALA A 393 7.27 -6.66 7.52
CA ALA A 393 6.31 -7.34 6.65
C ALA A 393 5.62 -6.39 5.67
N ASP A 394 5.67 -5.08 5.92
CA ASP A 394 5.11 -4.05 5.05
C ASP A 394 6.11 -3.60 3.97
N ILE A 395 7.32 -4.17 3.95
CA ILE A 395 8.29 -3.94 2.88
C ILE A 395 7.87 -4.77 1.67
N GLU A 396 7.51 -4.08 0.59
CA GLU A 396 7.00 -4.66 -0.63
C GLU A 396 8.05 -4.67 -1.76
N LYS A 397 7.68 -5.29 -2.88
CA LYS A 397 8.51 -5.26 -4.09
C LYS A 397 8.58 -3.83 -4.60
N ASP A 398 9.75 -3.46 -5.14
CA ASP A 398 10.08 -2.16 -5.74
C ASP A 398 10.33 -1.02 -4.73
N ASP A 399 10.07 -1.23 -3.43
CA ASP A 399 10.51 -0.34 -2.36
C ASP A 399 12.02 -0.11 -2.40
N ILE A 400 12.44 1.12 -2.07
CA ILE A 400 13.85 1.45 -1.87
C ILE A 400 14.13 1.42 -0.37
N VAL A 401 15.01 0.50 0.03
CA VAL A 401 15.45 0.34 1.41
C VAL A 401 16.90 0.76 1.56
N THR A 402 17.14 1.85 2.28
CA THR A 402 18.48 2.24 2.71
C THR A 402 18.87 1.42 3.93
N VAL A 403 19.88 0.55 3.77
CA VAL A 403 20.35 -0.36 4.82
C VAL A 403 21.59 0.20 5.50
N TYR A 404 21.49 0.50 6.79
CA TYR A 404 22.61 0.93 7.63
C TYR A 404 23.09 -0.24 8.47
N THR A 405 24.40 -0.51 8.46
CA THR A 405 24.99 -1.60 9.22
C THR A 405 26.17 -1.17 10.07
N ASN A 406 26.42 -1.91 11.14
CA ASN A 406 27.67 -1.80 11.88
C ASN A 406 28.87 -2.44 11.16
N ASP A 407 30.05 -2.36 11.77
CA ASP A 407 31.32 -2.90 11.24
C ASP A 407 31.32 -4.44 11.04
N THR A 408 30.30 -5.14 11.55
CA THR A 408 30.12 -6.60 11.42
C THR A 408 28.96 -6.99 10.49
N ASN A 409 28.41 -6.02 9.75
CA ASN A 409 27.30 -6.14 8.79
C ASN A 409 25.94 -6.49 9.43
N TYR A 410 25.77 -6.25 10.73
CA TYR A 410 24.43 -6.30 11.33
C TYR A 410 23.69 -5.00 11.08
N VAL A 411 22.42 -5.12 10.69
CA VAL A 411 21.51 -4.00 10.45
C VAL A 411 21.30 -3.23 11.75
N THR A 412 21.50 -1.92 11.71
CA THR A 412 21.27 -1.00 12.84
C THR A 412 20.12 -0.02 12.57
N LYS A 413 19.85 0.27 11.29
CA LYS A 413 18.72 1.08 10.85
C LYS A 413 18.31 0.68 9.43
N LEU A 414 17.02 0.78 9.15
CA LEU A 414 16.41 0.66 7.83
C LEU A 414 15.52 1.88 7.60
N GLU A 415 15.66 2.46 6.43
CA GLU A 415 14.75 3.49 5.94
C GLU A 415 14.12 2.99 4.65
N VAL A 416 12.79 2.94 4.63
CA VAL A 416 12.01 2.35 3.54
C VAL A 416 11.24 3.48 2.83
N SER A 417 11.31 3.51 1.52
CA SER A 417 10.60 4.47 0.67
C SER A 417 9.87 3.76 -0.46
N ASP A 418 8.59 4.06 -0.60
CA ASP A 418 7.71 3.67 -1.70
C ASP A 418 7.48 4.84 -2.68
N LYS A 419 8.21 5.93 -2.52
CA LYS A 419 7.92 7.20 -3.20
C LYS A 419 8.33 7.17 -4.67
N VAL A 420 7.35 7.43 -5.52
CA VAL A 420 7.51 7.63 -6.96
C VAL A 420 7.01 9.03 -7.35
N VAL A 421 7.76 9.74 -8.19
CA VAL A 421 7.40 11.06 -8.72
C VAL A 421 7.42 11.02 -10.24
N THR A 422 6.28 11.30 -10.87
CA THR A 422 6.15 11.39 -12.33
C THR A 422 6.00 12.85 -12.76
N GLY A 423 6.74 13.29 -13.77
CA GLY A 423 6.53 14.61 -14.40
C GLY A 423 7.63 15.06 -15.37
N GLU A 424 7.42 16.24 -15.96
CA GLU A 424 8.35 16.84 -16.92
C GLU A 424 9.57 17.46 -16.21
N ILE A 425 10.77 17.18 -16.72
CA ILE A 425 11.99 17.90 -16.33
C ILE A 425 11.89 19.34 -16.83
N THR A 426 11.83 20.30 -15.92
CA THR A 426 11.77 21.72 -16.28
C THR A 426 13.14 22.39 -16.31
N LYS A 427 14.11 21.88 -15.54
CA LYS A 427 15.48 22.43 -15.45
C LYS A 427 16.50 21.34 -15.13
N LYS A 428 17.74 21.57 -15.54
CA LYS A 428 18.91 20.79 -15.17
C LYS A 428 20.04 21.73 -14.74
N SER A 429 20.68 21.40 -13.62
CA SER A 429 21.87 22.09 -13.11
C SER A 429 23.03 22.06 -14.11
N SER A 430 23.97 23.00 -13.99
CA SER A 430 25.08 23.13 -14.94
C SER A 430 26.09 21.97 -14.90
N ASP A 431 26.22 21.31 -13.76
CA ASP A 431 27.02 20.08 -13.59
C ASP A 431 26.21 18.81 -13.82
N ALA A 432 24.91 18.96 -14.16
CA ALA A 432 23.94 17.90 -14.40
C ALA A 432 23.69 16.96 -13.21
N LYS A 433 24.05 17.35 -11.97
CA LYS A 433 23.84 16.53 -10.77
C LYS A 433 22.46 16.69 -10.14
N GLU A 434 21.77 17.76 -10.50
CA GLU A 434 20.40 18.07 -10.06
C GLU A 434 19.48 18.33 -11.26
N ILE A 435 18.23 17.87 -11.16
CA ILE A 435 17.12 18.20 -12.07
C ILE A 435 15.95 18.83 -11.30
N THR A 436 15.05 19.50 -12.01
CA THR A 436 13.82 20.04 -11.42
C THR A 436 12.59 19.44 -12.10
N VAL A 437 11.79 18.68 -11.36
CA VAL A 437 10.50 18.11 -11.80
C VAL A 437 9.40 18.77 -10.98
N ASP A 438 8.36 19.30 -11.63
CA ASP A 438 7.24 19.99 -10.98
C ASP A 438 7.61 21.09 -9.96
N GLY A 439 8.76 21.74 -10.18
CA GLY A 439 9.26 22.82 -9.32
C GLY A 439 10.05 22.35 -8.09
N THR A 440 10.20 21.04 -7.88
CA THR A 440 11.06 20.45 -6.84
C THR A 440 12.40 20.05 -7.43
N VAL A 441 13.49 20.32 -6.70
CA VAL A 441 14.86 19.95 -7.12
C VAL A 441 15.19 18.58 -6.57
N TYR A 442 15.76 17.72 -7.41
CA TYR A 442 16.14 16.35 -7.09
C TYR A 442 17.61 16.10 -7.46
N ALA A 443 18.32 15.35 -6.64
CA ALA A 443 19.70 14.89 -6.88
C ALA A 443 19.76 13.36 -6.98
N MET A 444 20.72 12.81 -7.74
CA MET A 444 20.97 11.36 -7.75
C MET A 444 21.61 10.92 -6.43
N ASN A 445 21.14 9.81 -5.86
CA ASN A 445 21.63 9.27 -4.59
C ASN A 445 23.14 8.91 -4.61
N ASP A 446 23.67 8.51 -5.77
CA ASP A 446 25.08 8.17 -5.98
C ASP A 446 25.94 9.38 -6.42
N GLY A 447 25.34 10.56 -6.52
CA GLY A 447 25.99 11.79 -6.98
C GLY A 447 26.38 11.79 -8.45
N SER A 448 25.86 10.84 -9.25
CA SER A 448 26.02 10.79 -10.70
C SER A 448 25.27 11.91 -11.40
N THR A 449 25.49 12.04 -12.71
CA THR A 449 24.85 13.07 -13.53
C THR A 449 23.62 12.53 -14.23
N PHE A 450 22.53 13.31 -14.26
CA PHE A 450 21.34 13.02 -15.03
C PHE A 450 21.58 13.11 -16.54
N ALA A 451 21.30 12.00 -17.24
CA ALA A 451 21.37 11.92 -18.70
C ALA A 451 20.23 12.71 -19.38
N PHE A 452 19.02 12.68 -18.79
CA PHE A 452 17.79 13.31 -19.29
C PHE A 452 17.88 14.84 -19.35
N VAL A 453 17.09 15.46 -20.23
CA VAL A 453 17.13 16.90 -20.51
C VAL A 453 15.79 17.57 -20.17
N PRO A 454 15.78 18.90 -19.97
CA PRO A 454 14.52 19.62 -19.81
C PRO A 454 13.56 19.38 -20.99
N GLY A 455 12.30 19.04 -20.70
CA GLY A 455 11.27 18.62 -21.63
C GLY A 455 10.98 17.11 -21.63
N ASP A 456 11.86 16.29 -21.05
CA ASP A 456 11.59 14.84 -20.90
C ASP A 456 10.57 14.59 -19.79
N GLU A 457 9.55 13.79 -20.06
CA GLU A 457 8.66 13.20 -19.05
C GLU A 457 9.38 12.01 -18.40
N VAL A 458 9.45 12.01 -17.06
CA VAL A 458 10.23 11.02 -16.30
C VAL A 458 9.50 10.55 -15.06
N GLU A 459 9.83 9.34 -14.62
CA GLU A 459 9.39 8.74 -13.37
C GLU A 459 10.62 8.55 -12.49
N LEU A 460 10.61 9.17 -11.32
CA LEU A 460 11.69 9.13 -10.33
C LEU A 460 11.29 8.18 -9.21
N THR A 461 12.07 7.12 -9.01
CA THR A 461 12.00 6.31 -7.78
C THR A 461 12.92 6.93 -6.73
N LEU A 462 12.38 7.31 -5.58
CA LEU A 462 13.12 8.03 -4.54
C LEU A 462 13.47 7.14 -3.35
N ASN A 463 14.67 7.31 -2.81
CA ASN A 463 15.01 6.78 -1.49
C ASN A 463 14.33 7.58 -0.37
N TYR A 464 14.49 7.16 0.89
CA TYR A 464 13.82 7.80 2.02
C TYR A 464 14.23 9.27 2.23
N ALA A 465 15.49 9.61 1.95
CA ALA A 465 16.02 10.97 2.02
C ALA A 465 15.44 11.90 0.93
N GLY A 466 14.83 11.33 -0.12
CA GLY A 466 14.24 12.06 -1.24
C GLY A 466 15.19 12.20 -2.44
N ASP A 467 16.35 11.54 -2.41
CA ASP A 467 17.26 11.46 -3.55
C ASP A 467 16.76 10.43 -4.55
N VAL A 468 17.07 10.65 -5.83
CA VAL A 468 16.69 9.78 -6.93
C VAL A 468 17.57 8.53 -6.90
N PHE A 469 16.95 7.38 -6.68
CA PHE A 469 17.58 6.07 -6.79
C PHE A 469 17.58 5.59 -8.24
N ALA A 470 16.44 5.72 -8.92
CA ALA A 470 16.26 5.37 -10.31
C ALA A 470 15.42 6.45 -11.01
N ILE A 471 15.69 6.64 -12.29
CA ILE A 471 14.96 7.54 -13.16
C ILE A 471 14.69 6.83 -14.47
N ASP A 472 13.42 6.67 -14.77
CA ASP A 472 12.95 6.09 -16.02
C ASP A 472 12.32 7.17 -16.87
N LYS A 473 12.48 7.07 -18.18
CA LYS A 473 11.72 7.91 -19.09
C LYS A 473 10.28 7.44 -19.04
N VAL A 474 9.37 8.32 -18.65
CA VAL A 474 7.95 8.08 -18.91
C VAL A 474 7.82 8.22 -20.41
N SER A 475 7.54 7.13 -21.10
CA SER A 475 7.48 7.09 -22.56
C SER A 475 6.38 8.01 -23.07
N GLY A 476 6.69 9.30 -23.18
CA GLY A 476 6.01 10.23 -24.06
C GLY A 476 6.39 9.87 -25.48
N GLU A 477 5.41 9.34 -26.21
CA GLU A 477 5.46 8.75 -27.54
C GLU A 477 6.09 7.34 -27.59
N LEU A 478 5.21 6.34 -27.58
CA LEU A 478 5.51 5.03 -28.16
C LEU A 478 6.02 5.26 -29.59
N ALA A 479 7.11 4.58 -29.97
CA ALA A 479 7.54 4.60 -31.36
C ALA A 479 6.35 4.18 -32.24
N ASN A 480 5.94 5.03 -33.18
CA ASN A 480 4.82 4.67 -34.02
C ASN A 480 5.28 3.66 -35.07
N TYR A 481 4.51 2.61 -35.27
CA TYR A 481 4.81 1.55 -36.23
C TYR A 481 3.79 1.51 -37.37
N GLY A 482 4.29 1.23 -38.58
CA GLY A 482 3.47 1.02 -39.76
C GLY A 482 3.92 -0.19 -40.56
N ILE A 483 2.99 -0.77 -41.32
CA ILE A 483 3.24 -1.85 -42.27
C ILE A 483 2.78 -1.40 -43.66
N VAL A 484 3.59 -1.68 -44.67
CA VAL A 484 3.20 -1.52 -46.08
C VAL A 484 2.29 -2.67 -46.48
N THR A 485 1.01 -2.39 -46.77
CA THR A 485 -0.02 -3.41 -47.01
C THR A 485 -0.28 -3.69 -48.48
N ASP A 486 -0.15 -2.68 -49.34
CA ASP A 486 -0.34 -2.84 -50.79
C ASP A 486 0.48 -1.81 -51.59
N THR A 487 0.65 -2.07 -52.88
CA THR A 487 1.22 -1.14 -53.85
C THR A 487 0.30 -1.00 -55.05
N LYS A 488 -0.12 0.23 -55.35
CA LYS A 488 -0.96 0.56 -56.49
C LYS A 488 -0.17 1.35 -57.52
N ALA A 489 -0.15 0.88 -58.77
CA ALA A 489 0.35 1.69 -59.87
C ALA A 489 -0.69 2.75 -60.23
N VAL A 490 -0.35 4.02 -60.07
CA VAL A 490 -1.19 5.15 -60.50
C VAL A 490 -0.68 5.68 -61.83
N VAL A 491 -1.52 5.56 -62.86
CA VAL A 491 -1.23 6.10 -64.18
C VAL A 491 -1.74 7.55 -64.20
N GLY A 492 -0.82 8.51 -64.16
CA GLY A 492 -1.15 9.90 -64.44
C GLY A 492 -1.59 10.09 -65.90
N ASP A 493 -2.41 11.12 -66.13
CA ASP A 493 -3.01 11.49 -67.44
C ASP A 493 -1.97 11.72 -68.58
N TRP A 494 -0.67 11.72 -68.25
CA TRP A 494 0.45 11.94 -69.17
C TRP A 494 1.62 10.92 -69.07
N SER A 495 1.30 9.64 -68.92
CA SER A 495 2.17 8.50 -69.28
C SER A 495 3.47 8.28 -68.48
N SER A 496 3.57 8.78 -67.25
CA SER A 496 4.49 8.24 -66.24
C SER A 496 3.67 7.56 -65.15
N ALA A 497 3.86 6.25 -64.97
CA ALA A 497 3.29 5.54 -63.84
C ALA A 497 4.07 5.92 -62.57
N THR A 498 3.37 6.38 -61.53
CA THR A 498 3.90 6.55 -60.17
C THR A 498 3.35 5.42 -59.31
N THR A 499 4.16 4.89 -58.39
CA THR A 499 3.66 3.89 -57.44
C THR A 499 3.11 4.60 -56.20
N GLU A 500 1.88 4.29 -55.82
CA GLU A 500 1.33 4.63 -54.50
C GLU A 500 1.47 3.42 -53.59
N TYR A 501 1.88 3.66 -52.35
CA TYR A 501 1.97 2.65 -51.29
C TYR A 501 0.77 2.83 -50.36
N ALA A 502 -0.01 1.77 -50.17
CA ALA A 502 -0.99 1.71 -49.09
C ALA A 502 -0.27 1.29 -47.81
N ILE A 503 -0.46 2.07 -46.75
CA ILE A 503 0.20 1.88 -45.48
C ILE A 503 -0.85 1.83 -44.38
N LYS A 504 -0.78 0.80 -43.55
CA LYS A 504 -1.60 0.66 -42.35
C LYS A 504 -0.76 1.03 -41.13
N PHE A 505 -1.29 1.97 -40.35
CA PHE A 505 -0.74 2.46 -39.10
C PHE A 505 -1.51 1.86 -37.93
N PHE A 506 -0.78 1.51 -36.88
CA PHE A 506 -1.34 0.88 -35.69
C PHE A 506 -0.94 1.67 -34.44
N GLY A 507 -1.93 2.05 -33.64
CA GLY A 507 -1.73 2.61 -32.29
C GLY A 507 -1.79 1.51 -31.22
N THR A 508 -1.18 1.77 -30.06
CA THR A 508 -1.28 0.89 -28.88
C THR A 508 -2.68 0.86 -28.25
N ASP A 509 -3.52 1.83 -28.58
CA ASP A 509 -4.90 1.95 -28.11
C ASP A 509 -5.91 1.12 -28.93
N GLY A 510 -5.43 0.36 -29.92
CA GLY A 510 -6.28 -0.43 -30.80
C GLY A 510 -6.84 0.34 -32.00
N THR A 511 -6.32 1.53 -32.30
CA THR A 511 -6.73 2.30 -33.49
C THR A 511 -5.95 1.89 -34.74
N GLU A 512 -6.67 1.75 -35.86
CA GLU A 512 -6.11 1.52 -37.19
C GLU A 512 -6.34 2.73 -38.09
N LYS A 513 -5.33 3.12 -38.87
CA LYS A 513 -5.46 4.17 -39.89
C LYS A 513 -4.76 3.75 -41.17
N GLU A 514 -5.43 3.88 -42.31
CA GLU A 514 -4.84 3.62 -43.62
C GLU A 514 -4.57 4.95 -44.36
N VAL A 515 -3.37 5.10 -44.93
CA VAL A 515 -3.01 6.27 -45.74
C VAL A 515 -2.31 5.79 -47.03
N ALA A 516 -2.72 6.36 -48.16
CA ALA A 516 -2.03 6.19 -49.43
C ALA A 516 -0.94 7.27 -49.57
N ILE A 517 0.30 6.87 -49.85
CA ILE A 517 1.43 7.78 -50.05
C ILE A 517 1.97 7.61 -51.47
N ALA A 518 2.02 8.72 -52.22
CA ALA A 518 2.61 8.75 -53.56
C ALA A 518 4.14 8.82 -53.51
N GLU A 519 4.82 8.12 -54.41
CA GLU A 519 6.28 8.17 -54.58
C GLU A 519 6.74 9.61 -54.92
N ASP A 520 7.37 10.32 -53.97
CA ASP A 520 8.06 11.57 -54.26
C ASP A 520 9.54 11.29 -54.61
N THR A 521 9.93 11.74 -55.80
CA THR A 521 11.19 11.39 -56.44
C THR A 521 12.37 12.05 -55.74
N SER A 522 13.00 11.38 -54.76
CA SER A 522 14.47 11.26 -54.67
C SER A 522 15.02 10.45 -53.48
N ASP A 523 14.28 10.23 -52.38
CA ASP A 523 14.81 9.47 -51.22
C ASP A 523 13.87 8.35 -50.68
N ALA A 524 12.63 8.25 -51.17
CA ALA A 524 11.61 7.32 -50.63
C ALA A 524 11.64 5.89 -51.21
N ALA A 525 12.31 5.67 -52.34
CA ALA A 525 12.13 4.48 -53.17
C ALA A 525 12.83 3.18 -52.67
N MET A 526 13.63 3.22 -51.59
CA MET A 526 14.43 2.05 -51.20
C MET A 526 13.88 1.22 -50.02
N PHE A 527 12.75 1.61 -49.42
CA PHE A 527 12.31 1.03 -48.14
C PHE A 527 10.88 0.49 -48.08
N LEU A 528 10.06 0.62 -49.11
CA LEU A 528 8.64 0.21 -49.05
C LEU A 528 8.38 -0.94 -50.03
N THR A 529 8.47 -2.16 -49.54
CA THR A 529 7.88 -3.33 -50.20
C THR A 529 6.73 -3.83 -49.35
N VAL A 530 5.71 -4.43 -49.97
CA VAL A 530 4.60 -5.06 -49.22
C VAL A 530 5.19 -6.00 -48.16
N GLY A 531 4.69 -5.84 -46.92
CA GLY A 531 5.10 -6.56 -45.73
C GLY A 531 6.25 -5.96 -44.93
N THR A 532 6.82 -4.81 -45.32
CA THR A 532 7.90 -4.15 -44.56
C THR A 532 7.34 -3.39 -43.35
N VAL A 533 7.96 -3.59 -42.18
CA VAL A 533 7.69 -2.86 -40.92
C VAL A 533 8.64 -1.66 -40.80
N PHE A 534 8.13 -0.50 -40.41
CA PHE A 534 8.93 0.70 -40.19
C PHE A 534 8.47 1.47 -38.95
N LYS A 535 9.43 2.16 -38.31
CA LYS A 535 9.19 3.18 -37.28
C LYS A 535 8.96 4.54 -37.96
N TYR A 536 8.09 5.38 -37.42
CA TYR A 536 7.89 6.74 -37.92
C TYR A 536 7.65 7.77 -36.82
N ASP A 537 8.03 9.01 -37.12
CA ASP A 537 7.89 10.16 -36.25
C ASP A 537 6.73 11.04 -36.72
N LEU A 538 5.97 11.62 -35.79
CA LEU A 538 4.94 12.63 -36.10
C LEU A 538 5.47 14.03 -35.76
N ASN A 539 5.14 15.02 -36.60
CA ASN A 539 5.33 16.42 -36.24
C ASN A 539 4.18 16.89 -35.33
N LYS A 540 4.34 18.10 -34.77
CA LYS A 540 3.33 18.79 -33.93
C LYS A 540 1.94 18.96 -34.57
N ASP A 541 1.80 18.79 -35.88
CA ASP A 541 0.55 18.90 -36.62
C ASP A 541 -0.07 17.51 -36.92
N GLY A 542 0.56 16.42 -36.42
CA GLY A 542 0.10 15.04 -36.59
C GLY A 542 0.47 14.42 -37.95
N GLU A 543 1.41 15.01 -38.68
CA GLU A 543 1.90 14.51 -39.97
C GLU A 543 3.23 13.78 -39.82
N ILE A 544 3.49 12.79 -40.68
CA ILE A 544 4.74 12.02 -40.64
C ILE A 544 5.92 12.93 -40.99
N SER A 545 6.91 12.98 -40.10
CA SER A 545 8.10 13.82 -40.20
C SER A 545 9.39 13.04 -40.48
N GLY A 546 9.37 11.72 -40.27
CA GLY A 546 10.47 10.80 -40.55
C GLY A 546 9.99 9.34 -40.52
N ALA A 547 10.67 8.45 -41.25
CA ALA A 547 10.41 7.01 -41.20
C ALA A 547 11.70 6.20 -41.44
N THR A 548 11.88 5.12 -40.68
CA THR A 548 13.03 4.21 -40.77
C THR A 548 12.57 2.76 -40.70
N VAL A 549 13.11 1.88 -41.55
CA VAL A 549 12.79 0.44 -41.48
C VAL A 549 13.18 -0.11 -40.10
N ALA A 550 12.24 -0.82 -39.47
CA ALA A 550 12.47 -1.42 -38.17
C ALA A 550 13.37 -2.65 -38.32
N ALA A 551 14.30 -2.85 -37.38
CA ALA A 551 15.06 -4.09 -37.29
C ALA A 551 14.14 -5.17 -36.70
N VAL A 552 13.68 -6.08 -37.55
CA VAL A 552 12.73 -7.14 -37.16
C VAL A 552 13.50 -8.42 -36.86
N THR A 553 13.21 -9.03 -35.72
CA THR A 553 13.68 -10.37 -35.35
C THR A 553 12.63 -11.40 -35.70
N THR A 554 13.04 -12.60 -36.11
CA THR A 554 12.12 -13.68 -36.50
C THR A 554 12.18 -14.87 -35.55
N GLY A 555 11.03 -15.42 -35.21
CA GLY A 555 10.89 -16.67 -34.47
C GLY A 555 10.10 -17.70 -35.27
N ALA A 556 10.70 -18.87 -35.51
CA ALA A 556 9.99 -20.03 -36.05
C ALA A 556 9.71 -21.00 -34.89
N SER A 557 8.43 -21.22 -34.56
CA SER A 557 7.99 -22.02 -33.40
C SER A 557 8.59 -21.53 -32.07
N VAL A 558 8.04 -20.44 -31.54
CA VAL A 558 8.50 -19.80 -30.29
C VAL A 558 7.39 -19.82 -29.25
N GLU A 559 7.72 -20.29 -28.06
CA GLU A 559 6.83 -20.26 -26.89
C GLU A 559 6.89 -18.88 -26.23
N VAL A 560 5.72 -18.33 -25.91
CA VAL A 560 5.58 -17.20 -25.00
C VAL A 560 5.25 -17.76 -23.63
N SER A 561 6.10 -17.51 -22.64
CA SER A 561 5.85 -18.02 -21.29
C SER A 561 4.57 -17.44 -20.67
N ALA A 562 4.01 -18.10 -19.66
CA ALA A 562 2.90 -17.58 -18.84
C ALA A 562 3.17 -16.22 -18.15
N LYS A 563 4.41 -15.70 -18.21
CA LYS A 563 4.79 -14.36 -17.71
C LYS A 563 5.03 -13.34 -18.84
N GLY A 564 4.68 -13.67 -20.08
CA GLY A 564 4.85 -12.77 -21.23
C GLY A 564 6.28 -12.68 -21.78
N LEU A 565 7.21 -13.56 -21.38
CA LEU A 565 8.53 -13.57 -22.01
C LEU A 565 8.51 -14.27 -23.37
N LEU A 566 8.98 -13.56 -24.40
CA LEU A 566 9.24 -14.07 -25.76
C LEU A 566 10.75 -14.01 -26.02
N ALA A 567 11.39 -15.18 -26.15
CA ALA A 567 12.83 -15.29 -26.44
C ALA A 567 13.76 -14.48 -25.51
N GLY A 568 13.32 -14.16 -24.28
CA GLY A 568 14.08 -13.39 -23.29
C GLY A 568 13.64 -11.93 -23.16
N ALA A 569 12.85 -11.40 -24.09
CA ALA A 569 12.28 -10.06 -24.03
C ALA A 569 10.86 -10.07 -23.44
N ASN A 570 10.48 -9.00 -22.73
CA ASN A 570 9.17 -8.87 -22.09
C ASN A 570 8.11 -8.37 -23.08
N ILE A 571 7.01 -9.10 -23.22
CA ILE A 571 5.75 -8.59 -23.76
C ILE A 571 5.03 -7.88 -22.61
N THR A 572 4.52 -6.67 -22.88
CA THR A 572 3.79 -5.85 -21.91
C THR A 572 2.47 -5.38 -22.50
N ASP A 573 1.61 -4.75 -21.69
CA ASP A 573 0.35 -4.18 -22.17
C ASP A 573 0.53 -3.07 -23.22
N ASN A 574 1.75 -2.49 -23.31
CA ASN A 574 2.12 -1.48 -24.30
C ASN A 574 2.68 -2.09 -25.60
N THR A 575 2.87 -3.41 -25.67
CA THR A 575 3.33 -4.09 -26.89
C THR A 575 2.24 -4.05 -27.97
N ILE A 576 2.54 -3.49 -29.14
CA ILE A 576 1.62 -3.53 -30.28
C ILE A 576 1.63 -4.95 -30.88
N VAL A 577 0.51 -5.66 -30.75
CA VAL A 577 0.33 -7.00 -31.30
C VAL A 577 -0.52 -6.95 -32.56
N ILE A 578 0.04 -7.42 -33.67
CA ILE A 578 -0.66 -7.56 -34.94
C ILE A 578 -0.83 -9.05 -35.25
N LEU A 579 -2.06 -9.47 -35.55
CA LEU A 579 -2.35 -10.79 -36.10
C LEU A 579 -2.33 -10.69 -37.63
N ALA A 580 -1.66 -11.64 -38.28
CA ALA A 580 -1.59 -11.72 -39.73
C ALA A 580 -1.78 -13.14 -40.25
N ASP A 581 -2.50 -13.30 -41.34
CA ASP A 581 -2.78 -14.62 -41.95
C ASP A 581 -1.53 -15.24 -42.58
N GLY A 582 -0.64 -14.40 -43.12
CA GLY A 582 0.66 -14.81 -43.62
C GLY A 582 1.81 -14.18 -42.84
N VAL A 583 2.58 -14.96 -42.08
CA VAL A 583 3.88 -14.55 -41.55
C VAL A 583 4.97 -15.47 -42.10
N ASN A 584 5.94 -14.90 -42.81
CA ASN A 584 7.08 -15.63 -43.35
C ASN A 584 8.38 -15.18 -42.69
N ALA A 585 8.81 -15.95 -41.68
CA ALA A 585 10.06 -15.75 -40.97
C ALA A 585 11.31 -15.84 -41.86
N ALA A 586 11.27 -16.54 -43.00
CA ALA A 586 12.43 -16.64 -43.89
C ALA A 586 12.64 -15.38 -44.75
N THR A 587 11.59 -14.59 -44.96
CA THR A 587 11.64 -13.34 -45.74
C THR A 587 11.43 -12.09 -44.89
N GLU A 588 11.29 -12.25 -43.57
CA GLU A 588 11.04 -11.16 -42.61
C GLU A 588 9.81 -10.30 -42.97
N LYS A 589 8.78 -10.95 -43.50
CA LYS A 589 7.61 -10.26 -44.07
C LYS A 589 6.32 -10.90 -43.60
N ALA A 590 5.33 -10.04 -43.39
CA ALA A 590 3.94 -10.44 -43.24
C ALA A 590 3.14 -10.08 -44.50
N THR A 591 2.21 -10.94 -44.90
CA THR A 591 1.43 -10.79 -46.13
C THR A 591 -0.02 -11.15 -45.87
N GLU A 592 -0.89 -10.20 -46.20
CA GLU A 592 -2.36 -10.28 -46.24
C GLU A 592 -3.04 -10.36 -44.85
N ASP A 593 -4.12 -9.58 -44.74
CA ASP A 593 -5.02 -9.36 -43.59
C ASP A 593 -4.35 -9.13 -42.22
N PHE A 594 -4.42 -7.88 -41.76
CA PHE A 594 -3.86 -7.44 -40.48
C PHE A 594 -4.97 -6.99 -39.53
N SER A 595 -4.97 -7.54 -38.32
CA SER A 595 -5.83 -7.10 -37.22
C SER A 595 -5.03 -6.90 -35.94
N ILE A 596 -5.58 -6.15 -34.99
CA ILE A 596 -4.93 -5.91 -33.70
C ILE A 596 -5.30 -7.04 -32.73
N GLY A 597 -4.28 -7.68 -32.16
CA GLY A 597 -4.40 -8.62 -31.05
C GLY A 597 -4.09 -7.96 -29.70
N LYS A 598 -4.23 -8.71 -28.61
CA LYS A 598 -3.82 -8.25 -27.27
C LYS A 598 -2.58 -9.00 -26.82
N ALA A 599 -1.68 -8.30 -26.13
CA ALA A 599 -0.50 -8.87 -25.50
C ALA A 599 -0.84 -10.04 -24.55
N ALA A 600 -1.87 -9.86 -23.73
CA ALA A 600 -2.32 -10.88 -22.77
C ALA A 600 -2.79 -12.18 -23.42
N ASP A 601 -3.32 -12.12 -24.66
CA ASP A 601 -3.82 -13.30 -25.38
C ASP A 601 -2.67 -14.22 -25.86
N LEU A 602 -1.43 -13.73 -25.80
CA LEU A 602 -0.23 -14.48 -26.19
C LEU A 602 0.44 -15.18 -25.02
N TYR A 603 0.02 -14.95 -23.77
CA TYR A 603 0.69 -15.57 -22.63
C TYR A 603 0.40 -17.07 -22.59
N ASP A 604 1.44 -17.88 -22.44
CA ASP A 604 1.36 -19.35 -22.51
C ASP A 604 1.02 -19.88 -23.92
N ALA A 605 1.25 -19.08 -24.97
CA ALA A 605 0.97 -19.46 -26.35
C ALA A 605 2.20 -20.03 -27.08
N ASP A 606 1.97 -21.08 -27.87
CA ASP A 606 2.94 -21.63 -28.81
C ASP A 606 2.77 -20.96 -30.19
N LEU A 607 3.65 -20.03 -30.54
CA LEU A 607 3.52 -19.27 -31.78
C LEU A 607 4.21 -19.99 -32.93
N THR A 608 3.46 -20.30 -33.99
CA THR A 608 3.98 -21.03 -35.16
C THR A 608 4.93 -20.18 -36.01
N ALA A 609 4.68 -18.88 -36.12
CA ALA A 609 5.60 -17.89 -36.69
C ALA A 609 5.37 -16.49 -36.10
N VAL A 610 6.46 -15.80 -35.77
CA VAL A 610 6.41 -14.44 -35.20
C VAL A 610 7.52 -13.55 -35.78
N LEU A 611 7.18 -12.29 -36.02
CA LEU A 611 8.11 -11.19 -36.31
C LEU A 611 8.00 -10.19 -35.16
N TYR A 612 9.10 -9.72 -34.60
CA TYR A 612 9.03 -8.77 -33.47
C TYR A 612 10.21 -7.81 -33.44
N VAL A 613 9.97 -6.64 -32.85
CA VAL A 613 10.97 -5.58 -32.63
C VAL A 613 11.18 -5.47 -31.13
N VAL A 614 12.45 -5.55 -30.72
CA VAL A 614 12.86 -5.41 -29.32
C VAL A 614 13.53 -4.07 -29.15
N ASP A 615 13.16 -3.36 -28.10
CA ASP A 615 13.97 -2.28 -27.58
C ASP A 615 15.18 -2.87 -26.84
N GLU A 616 16.36 -2.69 -27.41
CA GLU A 616 17.62 -3.22 -26.89
C GLU A 616 18.02 -2.61 -25.54
N ASP A 617 17.48 -1.43 -25.18
CA ASP A 617 17.80 -0.77 -23.92
C ASP A 617 16.94 -1.31 -22.76
N THR A 618 15.71 -1.74 -23.04
CA THR A 618 14.72 -2.14 -22.02
C THR A 618 14.41 -3.64 -22.03
N ASP A 619 14.94 -4.40 -23.00
CA ASP A 619 14.60 -5.80 -23.26
C ASP A 619 13.08 -6.02 -23.37
N THR A 620 12.35 -5.05 -23.94
CA THR A 620 10.89 -5.13 -24.15
C THR A 620 10.55 -5.30 -25.63
N VAL A 621 9.49 -6.07 -25.91
CA VAL A 621 8.92 -6.19 -27.25
C VAL A 621 8.04 -4.97 -27.50
N GLU A 622 8.45 -4.07 -28.39
CA GLU A 622 7.67 -2.86 -28.71
C GLU A 622 6.55 -3.15 -29.72
N PHE A 623 6.84 -4.02 -30.69
CA PHE A 623 5.95 -4.36 -31.79
C PHE A 623 6.11 -5.82 -32.19
N MET A 624 5.02 -6.54 -32.43
CA MET A 624 5.07 -7.91 -32.93
C MET A 624 3.94 -8.24 -33.90
N ILE A 625 4.26 -9.09 -34.86
CA ILE A 625 3.32 -9.71 -35.80
C ILE A 625 3.32 -11.21 -35.54
N VAL A 626 2.16 -11.74 -35.20
CA VAL A 626 1.92 -13.15 -34.92
C VAL A 626 1.10 -13.75 -36.05
N LYS A 627 1.47 -14.95 -36.48
CA LYS A 627 0.65 -15.70 -37.42
C LYS A 627 -0.67 -16.09 -36.75
N SER A 628 -1.81 -15.73 -37.35
CA SER A 628 -3.10 -16.28 -36.94
C SER A 628 -3.09 -17.79 -37.24
N ASP A 629 -3.35 -18.64 -36.25
CA ASP A 629 -3.59 -20.07 -36.50
C ASP A 629 -5.03 -20.23 -37.01
N SER A 630 -5.31 -19.67 -38.19
CA SER A 630 -6.61 -19.82 -38.87
C SER A 630 -6.71 -21.22 -39.49
N THR A 631 -7.19 -22.21 -38.73
CA THR A 631 -7.77 -23.44 -39.30
C THR A 631 -9.27 -23.33 -39.56
N THR A 632 -9.79 -22.15 -39.85
CA THR A 632 -11.19 -21.99 -40.24
C THR A 632 -11.27 -21.20 -41.54
N ASP A 633 -11.95 -21.77 -42.54
CA ASP A 633 -12.66 -20.95 -43.51
C ASP A 633 -13.32 -19.78 -42.76
N ASN A 634 -13.15 -18.54 -43.23
CA ASN A 634 -13.84 -17.33 -42.74
C ASN A 634 -15.37 -17.44 -43.00
N ASN A 635 -15.99 -18.44 -42.39
CA ASN A 635 -17.42 -18.58 -42.30
C ASN A 635 -17.86 -17.71 -41.14
N VAL A 636 -18.72 -16.75 -41.43
CA VAL A 636 -19.32 -15.84 -40.46
C VAL A 636 -20.71 -16.39 -40.14
N TYR A 637 -20.98 -16.60 -38.85
CA TYR A 637 -22.20 -17.24 -38.37
C TYR A 637 -23.20 -16.16 -37.94
N GLY A 638 -24.46 -16.25 -38.39
CA GLY A 638 -25.41 -15.21 -38.07
C GLY A 638 -26.87 -15.51 -38.37
N VAL A 639 -27.72 -14.56 -38.01
CA VAL A 639 -29.15 -14.58 -38.27
C VAL A 639 -29.52 -13.44 -39.21
N VAL A 640 -30.50 -13.69 -40.09
CA VAL A 640 -31.03 -12.66 -40.99
C VAL A 640 -32.09 -11.87 -40.25
N ASN A 641 -31.85 -10.56 -40.09
CA ASN A 641 -32.74 -9.67 -39.35
C ASN A 641 -33.79 -9.01 -40.26
N GLU A 642 -33.36 -8.39 -41.36
CA GLU A 642 -34.25 -7.69 -42.30
C GLU A 642 -33.74 -7.84 -43.75
N ALA A 643 -34.66 -7.85 -44.73
CA ALA A 643 -34.30 -7.74 -46.14
C ALA A 643 -35.09 -6.59 -46.80
N PHE A 644 -34.41 -5.76 -47.59
CA PHE A 644 -34.99 -4.57 -48.23
C PHE A 644 -34.54 -4.46 -49.70
N GLU A 645 -35.28 -3.69 -50.51
CA GLU A 645 -34.86 -3.37 -51.88
C GLU A 645 -33.93 -2.15 -51.86
N ASP A 646 -32.73 -2.29 -52.43
CA ASP A 646 -31.79 -1.19 -52.60
C ASP A 646 -32.15 -0.41 -53.88
N ASN A 647 -32.48 0.87 -53.72
CA ASN A 647 -32.98 1.74 -54.79
C ASN A 647 -31.89 2.25 -55.75
N SER A 648 -30.64 1.79 -55.65
CA SER A 648 -29.54 2.31 -56.46
C SER A 648 -29.21 1.51 -57.73
N ASP A 649 -29.50 0.20 -57.82
CA ASP A 649 -29.43 -0.59 -59.06
C ASP A 649 -29.94 -2.03 -58.84
N ALA A 650 -31.27 -2.25 -58.84
CA ALA A 650 -31.93 -3.57 -58.84
C ALA A 650 -31.34 -4.68 -57.92
N GLY A 651 -30.79 -4.31 -56.77
CA GLY A 651 -30.19 -5.21 -55.79
C GLY A 651 -31.07 -5.35 -54.54
N TYR A 652 -30.97 -6.48 -53.86
CA TYR A 652 -31.60 -6.69 -52.55
C TYR A 652 -30.54 -6.43 -51.47
N GLY A 653 -30.88 -5.76 -50.37
CA GLY A 653 -30.03 -5.64 -49.19
C GLY A 653 -30.52 -6.56 -48.08
N VAL A 654 -29.60 -7.11 -47.27
CA VAL A 654 -29.93 -7.90 -46.08
C VAL A 654 -29.19 -7.35 -44.87
N VAL A 655 -29.90 -7.14 -43.77
CA VAL A 655 -29.33 -6.87 -42.46
C VAL A 655 -29.13 -8.21 -41.75
N VAL A 656 -27.88 -8.52 -41.41
CA VAL A 656 -27.52 -9.71 -40.63
C VAL A 656 -26.99 -9.31 -39.27
N ILE A 657 -27.21 -10.16 -38.29
CA ILE A 657 -26.51 -10.11 -37.01
C ILE A 657 -25.52 -11.28 -37.01
N ALA A 658 -24.23 -10.97 -37.03
CA ALA A 658 -23.16 -11.95 -37.03
C ALA A 658 -22.07 -11.54 -36.07
N ASP A 659 -21.52 -12.51 -35.35
CA ASP A 659 -20.54 -12.29 -34.28
C ASP A 659 -20.89 -11.11 -33.36
N ALA A 660 -22.17 -11.08 -32.91
CA ALA A 660 -22.74 -10.03 -32.07
C ALA A 660 -22.75 -8.60 -32.68
N LYS A 661 -22.60 -8.45 -34.00
CA LYS A 661 -22.64 -7.15 -34.69
C LYS A 661 -23.65 -7.13 -35.83
N GLU A 662 -24.37 -6.02 -35.97
CA GLU A 662 -25.23 -5.77 -37.12
C GLU A 662 -24.41 -5.31 -38.33
N ALA A 663 -24.65 -5.95 -39.47
CA ALA A 663 -24.05 -5.58 -40.75
C ALA A 663 -25.13 -5.53 -41.84
N THR A 664 -25.06 -4.50 -42.70
CA THR A 664 -25.90 -4.39 -43.89
C THR A 664 -25.10 -4.82 -45.11
N ILE A 665 -25.61 -5.81 -45.85
CA ILE A 665 -24.89 -6.44 -46.95
C ILE A 665 -25.72 -6.32 -48.24
N GLY A 666 -25.10 -5.82 -49.31
CA GLY A 666 -25.69 -5.80 -50.64
C GLY A 666 -25.69 -7.20 -51.26
N ALA A 667 -26.82 -7.65 -51.77
CA ALA A 667 -27.02 -8.97 -52.32
C ALA A 667 -27.59 -8.90 -53.76
N ASP A 668 -27.08 -9.77 -54.64
CA ASP A 668 -27.61 -9.91 -56.00
C ASP A 668 -29.05 -10.48 -56.00
N ALA A 669 -29.78 -10.34 -57.11
CA ALA A 669 -31.15 -10.84 -57.34
C ALA A 669 -31.37 -12.33 -56.99
N SER A 670 -30.27 -13.09 -56.85
CA SER A 670 -30.19 -14.47 -56.36
C SER A 670 -30.56 -14.64 -54.86
N ALA A 671 -30.60 -13.55 -54.08
CA ALA A 671 -30.82 -13.55 -52.63
C ALA A 671 -32.30 -13.64 -52.19
N SER A 672 -33.25 -13.59 -53.13
CA SER A 672 -34.69 -13.65 -52.81
C SER A 672 -35.11 -14.95 -52.08
N SER A 673 -34.31 -16.01 -52.16
CA SER A 673 -34.53 -17.29 -51.46
C SER A 673 -34.15 -17.26 -49.98
N LEU A 674 -33.27 -16.33 -49.55
CA LEU A 674 -32.87 -16.14 -48.16
C LEU A 674 -33.98 -15.48 -47.32
N ILE A 675 -34.83 -14.70 -47.98
CA ILE A 675 -35.94 -13.91 -47.42
C ILE A 675 -37.10 -14.81 -46.91
N ALA A 676 -37.17 -16.07 -47.35
CA ALA A 676 -38.35 -16.92 -47.13
C ALA A 676 -38.46 -17.59 -45.75
N THR A 677 -37.44 -17.52 -44.89
CA THR A 677 -37.47 -18.13 -43.54
C THR A 677 -36.61 -17.32 -42.56
N THR A 678 -37.24 -16.40 -41.83
CA THR A 678 -36.62 -15.50 -40.83
C THR A 678 -36.40 -16.16 -39.46
N SER A 679 -36.65 -17.47 -39.31
CA SER A 679 -36.69 -18.16 -38.02
C SER A 679 -35.64 -19.27 -37.84
N ALA A 680 -34.48 -19.19 -38.50
CA ALA A 680 -33.39 -20.17 -38.33
C ALA A 680 -32.00 -19.54 -38.40
N LEU A 681 -31.07 -20.00 -37.56
CA LEU A 681 -29.63 -19.70 -37.62
C LEU A 681 -29.03 -20.17 -38.95
N LYS A 682 -28.31 -19.29 -39.65
CA LYS A 682 -27.70 -19.58 -40.96
C LYS A 682 -26.19 -19.33 -40.91
N ILE A 683 -25.42 -20.19 -41.55
CA ILE A 683 -23.98 -19.98 -41.74
C ILE A 683 -23.79 -19.24 -43.05
N PHE A 684 -23.02 -18.15 -43.04
CA PHE A 684 -22.61 -17.42 -44.22
C PHE A 684 -21.12 -17.59 -44.46
N LYS A 685 -20.70 -17.57 -45.72
CA LYS A 685 -19.30 -17.44 -46.08
C LYS A 685 -19.07 -16.05 -46.65
N TYR A 686 -18.12 -15.32 -46.08
CA TYR A 686 -17.66 -14.06 -46.65
C TYR A 686 -16.62 -14.33 -47.72
N ASN A 687 -16.76 -13.67 -48.86
CA ASN A 687 -15.67 -13.53 -49.81
C ASN A 687 -14.83 -12.30 -49.42
N THR A 688 -13.56 -12.31 -49.82
CA THR A 688 -12.60 -11.24 -49.55
C THR A 688 -12.96 -9.89 -50.19
N ASP A 689 -13.96 -9.85 -51.08
CA ASP A 689 -14.49 -8.63 -51.69
C ASP A 689 -15.70 -8.03 -50.95
N GLY A 690 -16.05 -8.56 -49.78
CA GLY A 690 -17.19 -8.11 -48.97
C GLY A 690 -18.54 -8.63 -49.47
N THR A 691 -18.57 -9.49 -50.50
CA THR A 691 -19.79 -10.16 -50.96
C THR A 691 -20.04 -11.45 -50.20
N LEU A 692 -21.31 -11.82 -50.10
CA LEU A 692 -21.75 -13.00 -49.36
C LEU A 692 -22.07 -14.16 -50.31
N ASP A 693 -21.45 -15.33 -50.11
CA ASP A 693 -21.71 -16.52 -50.94
C ASP A 693 -23.00 -17.23 -50.50
N VAL A 694 -24.06 -17.05 -51.30
CA VAL A 694 -25.40 -17.62 -51.04
C VAL A 694 -25.45 -19.13 -51.35
N ALA A 695 -24.51 -19.69 -52.11
CA ALA A 695 -24.50 -21.12 -52.45
C ALA A 695 -24.02 -22.00 -51.28
N GLY A 696 -23.43 -21.39 -50.24
CA GLY A 696 -22.86 -22.05 -49.06
C GLY A 696 -23.76 -22.11 -47.83
N VAL A 697 -25.07 -21.84 -47.94
CA VAL A 697 -25.98 -21.92 -46.78
C VAL A 697 -26.05 -23.37 -46.27
N VAL A 698 -25.27 -23.65 -45.22
CA VAL A 698 -25.36 -24.89 -44.47
C VAL A 698 -26.46 -24.72 -43.43
N THR A 699 -27.56 -25.46 -43.58
CA THR A 699 -28.49 -25.66 -42.45
C THR A 699 -27.73 -26.44 -41.38
N VAL A 700 -27.39 -25.78 -40.28
CA VAL A 700 -26.67 -26.44 -39.18
C VAL A 700 -27.56 -27.53 -38.61
N THR A 701 -27.02 -28.74 -38.46
CA THR A 701 -27.76 -29.81 -37.80
C THR A 701 -27.72 -29.53 -36.30
N ALA A 702 -28.87 -29.21 -35.70
CA ALA A 702 -28.96 -28.90 -34.28
C ALA A 702 -28.30 -30.01 -33.44
N ALA A 703 -27.45 -29.63 -32.49
CA ALA A 703 -26.89 -30.56 -31.52
C ALA A 703 -27.99 -31.03 -30.54
N GLY A 704 -28.98 -30.18 -30.30
CA GLY A 704 -30.23 -30.52 -29.63
C GLY A 704 -31.18 -29.32 -29.52
N THR A 705 -32.45 -29.61 -29.22
CA THR A 705 -33.52 -28.63 -29.01
C THR A 705 -34.24 -28.97 -27.72
N VAL A 706 -34.51 -27.95 -26.89
CA VAL A 706 -35.31 -28.08 -25.67
C VAL A 706 -36.51 -27.16 -25.78
N THR A 707 -37.70 -27.75 -25.88
CA THR A 707 -38.96 -27.01 -25.86
C THR A 707 -39.42 -26.84 -24.41
N THR A 708 -39.75 -25.62 -24.00
CA THR A 708 -40.01 -25.26 -22.59
C THR A 708 -41.36 -25.75 -22.04
N SER A 709 -42.14 -26.59 -22.75
CA SER A 709 -43.45 -27.05 -22.28
C SER A 709 -43.36 -27.92 -21.01
N GLY A 710 -43.35 -27.26 -19.84
CA GLY A 710 -43.27 -27.87 -18.50
C GLY A 710 -41.88 -27.88 -17.85
N TYR A 711 -40.88 -27.19 -18.41
CA TYR A 711 -39.49 -27.15 -17.92
C TYR A 711 -38.95 -25.71 -17.82
N SER A 712 -38.28 -25.33 -16.73
CA SER A 712 -37.45 -24.11 -16.67
C SER A 712 -36.01 -24.41 -17.07
N ILE A 713 -35.37 -23.49 -17.80
CA ILE A 713 -33.96 -23.62 -18.23
C ILE A 713 -33.14 -22.59 -17.46
N THR A 714 -31.99 -23.03 -16.92
CA THR A 714 -31.05 -22.17 -16.18
C THR A 714 -29.61 -22.48 -16.59
N VAL A 715 -28.75 -21.47 -16.53
CA VAL A 715 -27.31 -21.61 -16.78
C VAL A 715 -26.61 -21.71 -15.42
N ASN A 716 -25.85 -22.77 -15.16
CA ASN A 716 -25.16 -22.93 -13.88
C ASN A 716 -23.78 -23.55 -14.07
N ASN A 717 -22.75 -22.83 -13.63
CA ASN A 717 -21.34 -23.19 -13.82
C ASN A 717 -21.00 -23.53 -15.28
N GLY A 718 -21.42 -22.67 -16.23
CA GLY A 718 -21.15 -22.86 -17.66
C GLY A 718 -21.86 -24.07 -18.28
N ARG A 719 -23.00 -24.51 -17.74
CA ARG A 719 -23.80 -25.62 -18.29
C ARG A 719 -25.29 -25.31 -18.32
N LEU A 720 -25.98 -25.82 -19.35
CA LEU A 720 -27.43 -25.73 -19.47
C LEU A 720 -28.12 -26.80 -18.62
N LYS A 721 -29.11 -26.39 -17.82
CA LYS A 721 -29.89 -27.27 -16.95
C LYS A 721 -31.39 -27.04 -17.10
N ALA A 722 -32.13 -28.09 -17.45
CA ALA A 722 -33.60 -28.10 -17.50
C ALA A 722 -34.22 -28.70 -16.22
N THR A 723 -35.25 -28.07 -15.64
CA THR A 723 -35.90 -28.50 -14.39
C THR A 723 -37.43 -28.56 -14.53
N THR A 724 -38.09 -29.60 -13.99
CA THR A 724 -39.56 -29.70 -13.93
C THR A 724 -40.07 -29.54 -12.50
N ASP A 725 -41.32 -29.10 -12.36
CA ASP A 725 -41.96 -28.94 -11.05
C ASP A 725 -42.15 -30.32 -10.36
N GLY A 726 -41.25 -30.61 -9.40
CA GLY A 726 -41.30 -31.80 -8.55
C GLY A 726 -40.28 -32.92 -8.84
N ALA A 727 -39.50 -32.86 -9.92
CA ALA A 727 -38.36 -33.78 -10.14
C ALA A 727 -37.25 -33.15 -10.99
N THR A 728 -36.03 -33.11 -10.45
CA THR A 728 -34.83 -32.64 -11.15
C THR A 728 -34.26 -33.75 -12.05
N TYR A 729 -34.37 -33.60 -13.37
CA TYR A 729 -33.57 -34.36 -14.32
C TYR A 729 -32.33 -33.54 -14.66
N VAL A 730 -31.15 -33.95 -14.18
CA VAL A 730 -29.87 -33.37 -14.64
C VAL A 730 -29.46 -34.14 -15.89
N ALA A 731 -29.96 -33.74 -17.05
CA ALA A 731 -29.28 -34.04 -18.29
C ALA A 731 -28.25 -32.92 -18.50
N ASN A 732 -26.95 -33.25 -18.37
CA ASN A 732 -25.86 -32.30 -18.60
C ASN A 732 -25.74 -32.06 -20.11
N TYR A 733 -26.30 -30.95 -20.60
CA TYR A 733 -26.16 -30.54 -21.99
C TYR A 733 -24.93 -29.64 -22.10
N GLY A 734 -23.78 -30.24 -22.45
CA GLY A 734 -22.53 -29.56 -22.82
C GLY A 734 -21.84 -28.71 -21.75
N VAL A 735 -20.65 -28.21 -22.07
CA VAL A 735 -19.99 -27.06 -21.42
C VAL A 735 -20.13 -25.87 -22.38
N ILE A 736 -20.48 -24.71 -21.85
CA ILE A 736 -20.63 -23.46 -22.60
C ILE A 736 -19.23 -22.85 -22.71
N ALA A 737 -18.80 -22.55 -23.93
CA ALA A 737 -17.52 -21.88 -24.18
C ALA A 737 -17.55 -20.45 -23.64
N ASP A 738 -16.36 -19.91 -23.29
CA ASP A 738 -16.23 -18.57 -22.70
C ASP A 738 -16.59 -17.44 -23.69
N ASP A 739 -16.69 -17.75 -24.98
CA ASP A 739 -16.97 -16.84 -26.11
C ASP A 739 -18.33 -17.12 -26.80
N VAL A 740 -19.26 -17.78 -26.11
CA VAL A 740 -20.57 -18.14 -26.66
C VAL A 740 -21.36 -16.92 -27.14
N ILE A 741 -22.02 -17.05 -28.31
CA ILE A 741 -22.90 -16.01 -28.84
C ILE A 741 -24.36 -16.41 -28.69
N VAL A 742 -25.18 -15.50 -28.13
CA VAL A 742 -26.61 -15.69 -27.90
C VAL A 742 -27.43 -14.83 -28.84
N TYR A 743 -28.32 -15.47 -29.60
CA TYR A 743 -29.29 -14.81 -30.46
C TYR A 743 -30.71 -14.99 -29.91
N VAL A 744 -31.44 -13.89 -29.76
CA VAL A 744 -32.83 -13.89 -29.27
C VAL A 744 -33.77 -13.44 -30.38
N TYR A 745 -34.77 -14.28 -30.68
CA TYR A 745 -35.82 -13.97 -31.65
C TYR A 745 -37.08 -13.48 -30.95
N ASP A 746 -37.52 -12.27 -31.29
CA ASP A 746 -38.83 -11.79 -30.88
C ASP A 746 -39.86 -12.18 -31.95
N ALA A 747 -40.69 -13.18 -31.65
CA ALA A 747 -41.71 -13.67 -32.57
C ALA A 747 -42.81 -12.64 -32.88
N ASP A 748 -43.12 -11.73 -31.95
CA ASP A 748 -44.15 -10.71 -32.13
C ASP A 748 -43.68 -9.61 -33.08
N ASN A 749 -42.40 -9.26 -33.02
CA ASN A 749 -41.79 -8.24 -33.87
C ASN A 749 -41.07 -8.80 -35.10
N SER A 750 -40.88 -10.13 -35.16
CA SER A 750 -40.14 -10.85 -36.21
C SER A 750 -38.71 -10.33 -36.42
N VAL A 751 -38.04 -10.00 -35.32
CA VAL A 751 -36.70 -9.39 -35.29
C VAL A 751 -35.77 -10.23 -34.43
N TRP A 752 -34.53 -10.35 -34.88
CA TRP A 752 -33.42 -10.92 -34.11
C TRP A 752 -32.68 -9.83 -33.36
N THR A 753 -32.16 -10.18 -32.18
CA THR A 753 -31.26 -9.33 -31.39
C THR A 753 -30.11 -10.15 -30.82
N VAL A 754 -29.02 -9.47 -30.48
CA VAL A 754 -27.93 -10.05 -29.69
C VAL A 754 -28.35 -10.03 -28.23
N GLY A 755 -28.36 -11.21 -27.62
CA GLY A 755 -28.66 -11.37 -26.19
C GLY A 755 -27.41 -11.64 -25.36
N ASP A 756 -27.61 -11.70 -24.06
CA ASP A 756 -26.64 -12.20 -23.08
C ASP A 756 -26.96 -13.65 -22.69
N ILE A 757 -26.00 -14.35 -22.08
CA ILE A 757 -26.22 -15.70 -21.56
C ILE A 757 -27.33 -15.75 -20.50
N THR A 758 -27.62 -14.64 -19.81
CA THR A 758 -28.76 -14.55 -18.88
C THR A 758 -30.11 -14.62 -19.58
N ASP A 759 -30.20 -14.30 -20.88
CA ASP A 759 -31.45 -14.39 -21.64
C ASP A 759 -31.89 -15.85 -21.88
N VAL A 760 -30.98 -16.81 -21.61
CA VAL A 760 -31.26 -18.25 -21.62
C VAL A 760 -31.93 -18.72 -20.32
N GLU A 761 -31.93 -17.90 -19.26
CA GLU A 761 -32.65 -18.17 -18.00
C GLU A 761 -34.14 -17.84 -18.13
N VAL A 762 -34.91 -18.76 -18.71
CA VAL A 762 -36.34 -18.55 -19.00
C VAL A 762 -37.22 -19.26 -17.95
N ASP A 763 -38.13 -18.51 -17.32
CA ASP A 763 -39.17 -19.04 -16.42
C ASP A 763 -40.57 -19.06 -17.09
N LEU A 764 -41.37 -20.07 -16.76
CA LEU A 764 -42.49 -20.59 -17.55
C LEU A 764 -43.74 -19.70 -17.58
N GLU A 765 -44.13 -19.20 -18.77
CA GLU A 765 -45.55 -19.05 -19.13
C GLU A 765 -45.87 -19.05 -20.65
N THR A 766 -44.90 -19.04 -21.55
CA THR A 766 -45.11 -19.07 -23.00
C THR A 766 -44.18 -20.07 -23.70
N GLY A 767 -44.66 -20.70 -24.77
CA GLY A 767 -44.04 -21.84 -25.45
C GLY A 767 -42.74 -21.53 -26.22
N ASN A 768 -41.73 -21.04 -25.52
CA ASN A 768 -40.42 -20.64 -26.03
C ASN A 768 -39.55 -21.88 -26.32
N GLU A 769 -38.59 -21.77 -27.23
CA GLU A 769 -37.72 -22.86 -27.67
C GLU A 769 -36.24 -22.46 -27.61
N VAL A 770 -35.40 -23.26 -26.93
CA VAL A 770 -33.95 -23.05 -26.91
C VAL A 770 -33.28 -24.13 -27.75
N THR A 771 -32.53 -23.69 -28.77
CA THR A 771 -31.74 -24.56 -29.65
C THR A 771 -30.26 -24.19 -29.51
N TYR A 772 -29.40 -25.20 -29.39
CA TYR A 772 -27.95 -25.00 -29.25
C TYR A 772 -27.17 -25.77 -30.32
N TYR A 773 -25.99 -25.25 -30.66
CA TYR A 773 -25.18 -25.68 -31.78
C TYR A 773 -23.71 -25.87 -31.36
N THR A 774 -23.03 -26.81 -32.02
CA THR A 774 -21.61 -27.15 -31.80
C THR A 774 -20.85 -27.02 -33.12
N LEU A 775 -19.66 -26.44 -33.11
CA LEU A 775 -18.86 -26.23 -34.33
C LEU A 775 -17.74 -27.26 -34.55
N ASP A 776 -17.35 -28.01 -33.53
CA ASP A 776 -16.26 -28.98 -33.63
C ASP A 776 -16.78 -30.41 -33.85
N SER A 777 -16.43 -31.02 -34.99
CA SER A 777 -16.71 -32.43 -35.26
C SER A 777 -15.87 -33.39 -34.41
N ASP A 778 -14.76 -32.90 -33.86
CA ASP A 778 -13.80 -33.66 -33.06
C ASP A 778 -14.09 -33.56 -31.54
N ASN A 779 -14.86 -32.55 -31.09
CA ASN A 779 -15.31 -32.42 -29.70
C ASN A 779 -16.80 -31.98 -29.57
N PRO A 780 -17.78 -32.90 -29.74
CA PRO A 780 -19.22 -32.60 -29.75
C PRO A 780 -19.81 -32.21 -28.37
N ALA A 781 -18.99 -31.93 -27.36
CA ALA A 781 -19.40 -31.67 -25.97
C ALA A 781 -19.37 -30.18 -25.59
N GLU A 782 -18.92 -29.30 -26.48
CA GLU A 782 -18.73 -27.86 -26.24
C GLU A 782 -19.67 -27.02 -27.11
N ILE A 783 -20.42 -26.12 -26.47
CA ILE A 783 -21.46 -25.30 -27.10
C ILE A 783 -20.87 -23.92 -27.41
N THR A 784 -20.92 -23.53 -28.68
CA THR A 784 -20.37 -22.24 -29.16
C THR A 784 -21.46 -21.24 -29.56
N HIS A 785 -22.67 -21.70 -29.86
CA HIS A 785 -23.78 -20.84 -30.26
C HIS A 785 -25.11 -21.28 -29.65
N ILE A 786 -25.92 -20.31 -29.21
CA ILE A 786 -27.25 -20.54 -28.63
C ILE A 786 -28.29 -19.63 -29.30
N THR A 787 -29.45 -20.20 -29.59
CA THR A 787 -30.60 -19.50 -30.16
C THR A 787 -31.81 -19.68 -29.26
N VAL A 788 -32.43 -18.56 -28.88
CA VAL A 788 -33.64 -18.50 -28.03
C VAL A 788 -34.79 -17.95 -28.87
N PHE A 789 -35.87 -18.71 -28.96
CA PHE A 789 -37.10 -18.38 -29.71
C PHE A 789 -38.30 -18.12 -28.79
#